data_AF-A0A7S4PV06-F1
#
_entry.id   AF-A0A7S4PV06-F1
#
_cell.length_a   1.000
_cell.length_b   1.000
_cell.length_c   1.000
_cell.angle_alpha   90.00
_cell.angle_beta   90.00
_cell.angle_gamma   90.00
#
_symmetry.space_group_name_H-M   'P 1'
#
loop_
_entity.id
_entity.type
_entity.pdbx_description
1 polymer ?
#
loop_
_entity_poly.entity_id
_entity_poly.type
_entity_poly.pdbx_seq_one_letter_code
_entity_poly.pdbx_strand_id
1 'polypeptide(L)'
;VKGMAISRLQSNLLRKFLNYNEASRNIMSTSDLTMAISRDVPVLVQDGLSTCFTIAKDVGLLIILSVVAVKQMGNAPWISAALFIGAPLSMVIFVACRHQGTSLRRKFAFDRQTELVGYLHQTVDCYRLIADYAQMANVVDGFGKKVKAMNDASLASAVWELANQHFAPFIRSLIAGSFILLSYQNVLDGAPLGEFVTGVALCGKIGQCYEDLYKEVLRIEQAMASLHNVVFYMNLPVDVPERMHHSRCVLEVAYAARKVANESFGCGEKVPGNPSGSGRGQRDVSELVRPIRPEDKAGCQFAEDCLLIVGKDVSFAYPCFTGMAKTVLSEVSFSIAQGQLVAVTGPRFGGKATLLNLLGSVAPPSSSSGFLFIPPHLRVLHVGFQPQLISSMSLFQNLCFGPSDGADEDPMRVLAICRRLRMSSQALELVKADCVGLGTKGQESISQSLYTSEQPTYVTKAHSTPKGTHSQVGSAESVANRHMAELVAQEGLLLSHTDRCVLHLARALVTNPDVLVLHKPLSHFDDVMASLVQEILRMFVDCRGIEVPPETWAQRRPRTCIFSTMNTTGSEAADLVLHVGNGNILQVGNASLELLRQNARRLFAALGAAGNGKVSCSVFTAAFLDSPWAASLLGLSEAQLQSSPREAEAHLSRAFGLLDKDGHGTVDYEELAHYLRGAIDMKLPQVMEAMQPSDFKTVSGRWEVPPVPTEDSLPGGRLPEGSTRDRADAEWAPRELETEPACMV
;
A
#
# COMPACT_ATOMS: atom_id res chain seq x y z
N VAL A 1 -27.30 -5.98 19.93
CA VAL A 1 -26.01 -5.36 20.35
C VAL A 1 -24.79 -6.10 19.77
N LYS A 2 -24.64 -7.42 19.98
CA LYS A 2 -23.45 -8.18 19.54
C LYS A 2 -23.08 -7.99 18.06
N GLY A 3 -24.04 -8.17 17.14
CA GLY A 3 -23.79 -8.01 15.69
C GLY A 3 -23.40 -6.58 15.28
N MET A 4 -24.00 -5.55 15.90
CA MET A 4 -23.67 -4.15 15.60
C MET A 4 -22.25 -3.78 16.05
N ALA A 5 -21.83 -4.26 17.22
CA ALA A 5 -20.47 -4.02 17.73
C ALA A 5 -19.40 -4.70 16.86
N ILE A 6 -19.64 -5.96 16.46
CA ILE A 6 -18.76 -6.70 15.54
C ILE A 6 -18.63 -5.95 14.22
N SER A 7 -19.76 -5.62 13.59
CA SER A 7 -19.77 -4.91 12.30
C SER A 7 -19.01 -3.58 12.38
N ARG A 8 -19.25 -2.77 13.43
CA ARG A 8 -18.58 -1.48 13.59
C ARG A 8 -17.07 -1.62 13.80
N LEU A 9 -16.61 -2.59 14.61
CA LEU A 9 -15.19 -2.85 14.80
C LEU A 9 -14.52 -3.36 13.53
N GLN A 10 -15.14 -4.31 12.82
CA GLN A 10 -14.61 -4.83 11.55
C GLN A 10 -14.49 -3.72 10.50
N SER A 11 -15.53 -2.88 10.33
CA SER A 11 -15.49 -1.75 9.40
C SER A 11 -14.44 -0.70 9.78
N ASN A 12 -14.28 -0.40 11.07
CA ASN A 12 -13.28 0.56 11.53
C ASN A 12 -11.85 0.03 11.37
N LEU A 13 -11.61 -1.24 11.65
CA LEU A 13 -10.31 -1.88 11.47
C LEU A 13 -9.90 -1.87 10.00
N LEU A 14 -10.82 -2.22 9.09
CA LEU A 14 -10.57 -2.14 7.65
C LEU A 14 -10.34 -0.69 7.19
N ARG A 15 -11.16 0.26 7.67
CA ARG A 15 -10.97 1.69 7.36
C ARG A 15 -9.61 2.19 7.82
N LYS A 16 -9.15 1.76 8.99
CA LYS A 16 -7.84 2.12 9.52
C LYS A 16 -6.72 1.47 8.70
N PHE A 17 -6.84 0.20 8.31
CA PHE A 17 -5.89 -0.47 7.43
C PHE A 17 -5.66 0.27 6.09
N LEU A 18 -6.74 0.73 5.45
CA LEU A 18 -6.66 1.46 4.18
C LEU A 18 -5.88 2.78 4.28
N ASN A 19 -5.71 3.32 5.49
CA ASN A 19 -5.02 4.59 5.78
C ASN A 19 -3.68 4.38 6.52
N TYR A 20 -3.18 3.15 6.61
CA TYR A 20 -1.86 2.89 7.18
C TYR A 20 -0.75 3.47 6.31
N ASN A 21 0.29 3.97 6.98
CA ASN A 21 1.53 4.30 6.31
C ASN A 21 2.20 3.02 5.73
N GLU A 22 3.12 3.20 4.79
CA GLU A 22 3.76 2.07 4.09
C GLU A 22 4.48 1.11 5.05
N ALA A 23 5.14 1.66 6.10
CA ALA A 23 5.80 0.86 7.13
C ALA A 23 4.82 -0.02 7.91
N SER A 24 3.66 0.51 8.32
CA SER A 24 2.64 -0.26 9.06
C SER A 24 1.96 -1.30 8.19
N ARG A 25 1.79 -1.03 6.88
CA ARG A 25 1.30 -2.02 5.92
C ARG A 25 2.27 -3.19 5.76
N ASN A 26 3.58 -2.95 5.87
CA ASN A 26 4.58 -4.01 5.82
C ASN A 26 4.66 -4.82 7.13
N ILE A 27 4.29 -4.24 8.27
CA ILE A 27 4.24 -4.93 9.57
C ILE A 27 3.10 -5.96 9.62
N MET A 28 1.95 -5.64 9.02
CA MET A 28 0.76 -6.48 9.11
C MET A 28 0.60 -7.34 7.85
N SER A 29 0.67 -8.67 8.01
CA SER A 29 0.40 -9.58 6.90
C SER A 29 -1.09 -9.65 6.56
N THR A 30 -1.42 -10.10 5.35
CA THR A 30 -2.82 -10.37 4.93
C THR A 30 -3.48 -11.42 5.81
N SER A 31 -2.74 -12.43 6.24
CA SER A 31 -3.20 -13.45 7.18
C SER A 31 -3.55 -12.87 8.55
N ASP A 32 -2.72 -11.97 9.08
CA ASP A 32 -2.95 -11.36 10.40
C ASP A 32 -4.20 -10.49 10.38
N LEU A 33 -4.38 -9.66 9.35
CA LEU A 33 -5.59 -8.85 9.19
C LEU A 33 -6.84 -9.72 9.05
N THR A 34 -6.74 -10.81 8.28
CA THR A 34 -7.86 -11.73 8.09
C THR A 34 -8.25 -12.39 9.41
N MET A 35 -7.28 -12.84 10.21
CA MET A 35 -7.53 -13.41 11.54
C MET A 35 -8.07 -12.37 12.52
N ALA A 36 -7.54 -11.14 12.48
CA ALA A 36 -8.01 -10.05 13.31
C ALA A 36 -9.50 -9.74 13.05
N ILE A 37 -9.89 -9.64 11.78
CA ILE A 37 -11.26 -9.33 11.37
C ILE A 37 -12.20 -10.52 11.60
N SER A 38 -11.81 -11.73 11.21
CA SER A 38 -12.71 -12.90 11.18
C SER A 38 -12.80 -13.67 12.50
N ARG A 39 -11.75 -13.62 13.33
CA ARG A 39 -11.66 -14.37 14.58
C ARG A 39 -11.57 -13.47 15.80
N ASP A 40 -10.58 -12.57 15.85
CA ASP A 40 -10.29 -11.83 17.08
C ASP A 40 -11.38 -10.80 17.42
N VAL A 41 -11.94 -10.09 16.42
CA VAL A 41 -13.07 -9.16 16.66
C VAL A 41 -14.33 -9.88 17.16
N PRO A 42 -14.80 -10.99 16.54
CA PRO A 42 -15.90 -11.77 17.10
C PRO A 42 -15.65 -12.30 18.51
N VAL A 43 -14.48 -12.88 18.77
CA VAL A 43 -14.09 -13.38 20.11
C VAL A 43 -14.11 -12.24 21.12
N LEU A 44 -13.58 -11.07 20.77
CA LEU A 44 -13.57 -9.90 21.66
C LEU A 44 -14.97 -9.44 22.05
N VAL A 45 -15.91 -9.43 21.11
CA VAL A 45 -17.29 -8.98 21.38
C VAL A 45 -18.10 -10.05 22.09
N GLN A 46 -17.95 -11.32 21.70
CA GLN A 46 -18.70 -12.43 22.29
C GLN A 46 -18.16 -12.78 23.68
N ASP A 47 -16.87 -13.06 23.80
CA ASP A 47 -16.27 -13.57 25.04
C ASP A 47 -15.80 -12.45 25.97
N GLY A 48 -15.58 -11.24 25.46
CA GLY A 48 -15.26 -10.05 26.26
C GLY A 48 -16.49 -9.22 26.62
N LEU A 49 -17.00 -8.43 25.67
CA LEU A 49 -18.07 -7.45 25.94
C LEU A 49 -19.36 -8.11 26.44
N SER A 50 -19.79 -9.20 25.82
CA SER A 50 -21.07 -9.81 26.19
C SER A 50 -21.05 -10.50 27.55
N THR A 51 -19.87 -11.00 27.92
CA THR A 51 -19.60 -11.61 29.22
C THR A 51 -19.67 -10.61 30.37
N CYS A 52 -19.38 -9.32 30.13
CA CYS A 52 -19.54 -8.30 31.16
C CYS A 52 -21.00 -8.20 31.66
N PHE A 53 -21.99 -8.41 30.78
CA PHE A 53 -23.40 -8.41 31.16
C PHE A 53 -23.82 -9.67 31.93
N THR A 54 -23.24 -10.83 31.62
CA THR A 54 -23.50 -12.07 32.38
C THR A 54 -22.89 -11.97 33.78
N ILE A 55 -21.66 -11.45 33.89
CA ILE A 55 -21.03 -11.16 35.18
C ILE A 55 -21.89 -10.21 36.01
N ALA A 56 -22.39 -9.11 35.44
CA ALA A 56 -23.24 -8.18 36.17
C ALA A 56 -24.52 -8.85 36.72
N LYS A 57 -25.12 -9.76 35.94
CA LYS A 57 -26.29 -10.55 36.37
C LYS A 57 -25.93 -11.51 37.51
N ASP A 58 -24.84 -12.25 37.39
CA ASP A 58 -24.46 -13.28 38.37
C ASP A 58 -23.97 -12.64 39.68
N VAL A 59 -23.26 -11.51 39.61
CA VAL A 59 -22.92 -10.68 40.78
C VAL A 59 -24.19 -10.15 41.44
N GLY A 60 -25.16 -9.66 40.67
CA GLY A 60 -26.46 -9.22 41.22
C GLY A 60 -27.20 -10.34 41.95
N LEU A 61 -27.23 -11.54 41.37
CA LEU A 61 -27.81 -12.73 42.00
C LEU A 61 -27.06 -13.14 43.27
N LEU A 62 -25.72 -13.11 43.24
CA LEU A 62 -24.86 -13.40 44.39
C LEU A 62 -25.15 -12.43 45.55
N ILE A 63 -25.30 -11.13 45.27
CA ILE A 63 -25.63 -10.13 46.29
C ILE A 63 -26.98 -10.47 46.95
N ILE A 64 -28.01 -10.80 46.16
CA ILE A 64 -29.33 -11.17 46.72
C ILE A 64 -29.23 -12.43 47.58
N LEU A 65 -28.55 -13.48 47.09
CA LEU A 65 -28.35 -14.72 47.84
C LEU A 65 -27.52 -14.49 49.11
N SER A 66 -26.57 -13.56 49.08
CA SER A 66 -25.76 -13.22 50.26
C SER A 66 -26.58 -12.56 51.37
N VAL A 67 -27.49 -11.66 51.01
CA VAL A 67 -28.39 -11.01 51.98
C VAL A 67 -29.35 -12.03 52.61
N VAL A 68 -29.85 -12.98 51.81
CA VAL A 68 -30.70 -14.07 52.31
C VAL A 68 -29.91 -15.01 53.23
N ALA A 69 -28.69 -15.38 52.86
CA ALA A 69 -27.83 -16.25 53.66
C ALA A 69 -27.47 -15.63 55.02
N VAL A 70 -27.12 -14.34 55.07
CA VAL A 70 -26.82 -13.65 56.34
C VAL A 70 -28.05 -13.62 57.26
N LYS A 71 -29.25 -13.44 56.70
CA LYS A 71 -30.49 -13.47 57.49
C LYS A 71 -30.84 -14.87 58.00
N GLN A 72 -30.55 -15.91 57.23
CA GLN A 72 -30.89 -17.29 57.58
C GLN A 72 -29.85 -17.95 58.49
N MET A 73 -28.57 -17.58 58.39
CA MET A 73 -27.45 -18.20 59.12
C MET A 73 -27.04 -17.44 60.40
N GLY A 74 -27.95 -16.64 60.98
CA GLY A 74 -27.71 -15.60 62.00
C GLY A 74 -27.03 -15.99 63.32
N ASN A 75 -26.53 -17.22 63.47
CA ASN A 75 -25.82 -17.69 64.66
C ASN A 75 -24.30 -17.90 64.48
N ALA A 76 -23.74 -17.75 63.26
CA ALA A 76 -22.30 -17.96 63.01
C ALA A 76 -21.72 -16.99 61.95
N PRO A 77 -21.37 -15.74 62.33
CA PRO A 77 -20.89 -14.72 61.39
C PRO A 77 -19.57 -15.09 60.68
N TRP A 78 -18.77 -15.95 61.30
CA TRP A 78 -17.51 -16.45 60.76
C TRP A 78 -17.70 -17.41 59.57
N ILE A 79 -18.78 -18.21 59.54
CA ILE A 79 -19.10 -19.11 58.42
C ILE A 79 -19.53 -18.29 57.20
N SER A 80 -20.42 -17.30 57.41
CA SER A 80 -20.81 -16.39 56.34
C SER A 80 -19.62 -15.58 55.82
N ALA A 81 -18.72 -15.09 56.69
CA ALA A 81 -17.54 -14.36 56.25
C ALA A 81 -16.56 -15.24 55.44
N ALA A 82 -16.34 -16.49 55.86
CA ALA A 82 -15.49 -17.44 55.13
C ALA A 82 -16.08 -17.79 53.75
N LEU A 83 -17.40 -17.95 53.66
CA LEU A 83 -18.11 -18.24 52.42
C LEU A 83 -18.07 -17.07 51.43
N PHE A 84 -18.29 -15.84 51.90
CA PHE A 84 -18.44 -14.66 51.04
C PHE A 84 -17.13 -13.93 50.72
N ILE A 85 -16.12 -14.01 51.59
CA ILE A 85 -14.83 -13.34 51.39
C ILE A 85 -13.74 -14.36 51.05
N GLY A 86 -13.71 -15.49 51.76
CA GLY A 86 -12.67 -16.51 51.56
C GLY A 86 -12.74 -17.20 50.20
N ALA A 87 -13.94 -17.59 49.76
CA ALA A 87 -14.13 -18.23 48.46
C ALA A 87 -13.69 -17.34 47.27
N PRO A 88 -14.18 -16.10 47.11
CA PRO A 88 -13.73 -15.25 46.00
C PRO A 88 -12.25 -14.85 46.12
N LEU A 89 -11.72 -14.61 47.33
CA LEU A 89 -10.29 -14.32 47.51
C LEU A 89 -9.43 -15.49 47.02
N SER A 90 -9.81 -16.73 47.35
CA SER A 90 -9.09 -17.93 46.87
C SER A 90 -9.13 -18.07 45.35
N MET A 91 -10.26 -17.75 44.72
CA MET A 91 -10.41 -17.76 43.26
C MET A 91 -9.58 -16.67 42.59
N VAL A 92 -9.60 -15.43 43.12
CA VAL A 92 -8.81 -14.31 42.59
C VAL A 92 -7.32 -14.58 42.71
N ILE A 93 -6.86 -15.08 43.87
CA ILE A 93 -5.44 -15.45 44.07
C ILE A 93 -5.04 -16.55 43.09
N PHE A 94 -5.88 -17.57 42.91
CA PHE A 94 -5.61 -18.65 41.95
C PHE A 94 -5.51 -18.15 40.51
N VAL A 95 -6.45 -17.29 40.07
CA VAL A 95 -6.42 -16.67 38.74
C VAL A 95 -5.18 -15.79 38.58
N ALA A 96 -4.85 -14.94 39.55
CA ALA A 96 -3.69 -14.05 39.49
C ALA A 96 -2.37 -14.83 39.34
N CYS A 97 -2.19 -15.90 40.12
CA CYS A 97 -1.00 -16.75 40.03
C CYS A 97 -0.90 -17.50 38.70
N ARG A 98 -2.04 -17.87 38.08
CA ARG A 98 -2.04 -18.63 36.83
C ARG A 98 -2.13 -17.79 35.56
N HIS A 99 -2.56 -16.54 35.66
CA HIS A 99 -2.81 -15.65 34.51
C HIS A 99 -1.61 -15.56 33.56
N GLN A 100 -0.41 -15.31 34.09
CA GLN A 100 0.81 -15.23 33.29
C GLN A 100 1.07 -16.52 32.49
N GLY A 101 0.90 -17.67 33.14
CA GLY A 101 1.11 -18.99 32.51
C GLY A 101 0.03 -19.36 31.50
N THR A 102 -1.21 -18.92 31.70
CA THR A 102 -2.31 -19.11 30.74
C THR A 102 -2.12 -18.23 29.51
N SER A 103 -1.80 -16.95 29.72
CA SER A 103 -1.55 -15.97 28.65
C SER A 103 -0.38 -16.41 27.74
N LEU A 104 0.74 -16.82 28.33
CA LEU A 104 1.93 -17.22 27.56
C LEU A 104 1.69 -18.46 26.69
N ARG A 105 1.02 -19.50 27.21
CA ARG A 105 0.69 -20.71 26.44
C ARG A 105 -0.31 -20.44 25.33
N ARG A 106 -1.31 -19.59 25.58
CA ARG A 106 -2.28 -19.18 24.55
C ARG A 106 -1.61 -18.37 23.45
N LYS A 107 -0.74 -17.42 23.81
CA LYS A 107 0.06 -16.67 22.84
C LYS A 107 0.91 -17.62 21.99
N PHE A 108 1.61 -18.56 22.62
CA PHE A 108 2.40 -19.55 21.90
C PHE A 108 1.55 -20.43 20.95
N ALA A 109 0.38 -20.89 21.39
CA ALA A 109 -0.53 -21.65 20.53
C ALA A 109 -1.07 -20.81 19.35
N PHE A 110 -1.37 -19.53 19.60
CA PHE A 110 -1.77 -18.58 18.57
C PHE A 110 -0.66 -18.33 17.55
N ASP A 111 0.57 -18.09 18.01
CA ASP A 111 1.72 -17.84 17.14
C ASP A 111 1.96 -19.04 16.20
N ARG A 112 1.83 -20.28 16.71
CA ARG A 112 1.93 -21.50 15.90
C ARG A 112 0.78 -21.66 14.91
N GLN A 113 -0.44 -21.27 15.29
CA GLN A 113 -1.58 -21.26 14.39
C GLN A 113 -1.39 -20.25 13.25
N THR A 114 -0.93 -19.05 13.57
CA THR A 114 -0.62 -18.00 12.57
C THR A 114 0.51 -18.44 11.65
N GLU A 115 1.57 -19.07 12.18
CA GLU A 115 2.68 -19.63 11.40
C GLU A 115 2.21 -20.70 10.41
N LEU A 116 1.28 -21.57 10.80
CA LEU A 116 0.69 -22.59 9.94
C LEU A 116 -0.13 -21.96 8.81
N VAL A 117 -0.97 -20.99 9.13
CA VAL A 117 -1.83 -20.29 8.16
C VAL A 117 -0.99 -19.48 7.18
N GLY A 118 0.06 -18.80 7.65
CA GLY A 118 1.01 -18.10 6.80
C GLY A 118 1.74 -19.05 5.84
N TYR A 119 2.21 -20.20 6.34
CA TYR A 119 2.83 -21.22 5.48
C TYR A 119 1.86 -21.81 4.45
N LEU A 120 0.59 -22.02 4.83
CA LEU A 120 -0.45 -22.47 3.90
C LEU A 120 -0.71 -21.41 2.81
N HIS A 121 -0.85 -20.14 3.18
CA HIS A 121 -1.06 -19.06 2.22
C HIS A 121 0.10 -18.97 1.23
N GLN A 122 1.34 -19.00 1.71
CA GLN A 122 2.54 -19.03 0.86
C GLN A 122 2.58 -20.25 -0.05
N THR A 123 2.18 -21.42 0.44
CA THR A 123 2.12 -22.66 -0.36
C THR A 123 1.10 -22.56 -1.48
N VAL A 124 -0.06 -21.95 -1.22
CA VAL A 124 -1.11 -21.72 -2.22
C VAL A 124 -0.65 -20.69 -3.25
N ASP A 125 -0.08 -19.57 -2.80
CA ASP A 125 0.37 -18.48 -3.68
C ASP A 125 1.54 -18.92 -4.58
N CYS A 126 2.47 -19.73 -4.04
CA CYS A 126 3.63 -20.25 -4.76
C CYS A 126 3.43 -21.67 -5.31
N TYR A 127 2.19 -22.16 -5.45
CA TYR A 127 1.90 -23.54 -5.87
C TYR A 127 2.64 -23.94 -7.15
N ARG A 128 2.62 -23.09 -8.19
CA ARG A 128 3.32 -23.37 -9.46
C ARG A 128 4.81 -23.58 -9.26
N LEU A 129 5.47 -22.72 -8.47
CA LEU A 129 6.90 -22.87 -8.16
C LEU A 129 7.18 -24.23 -7.48
N ILE A 130 6.31 -24.64 -6.55
CA ILE A 130 6.49 -25.91 -5.81
C ILE A 130 6.29 -27.11 -6.74
N ALA A 131 5.27 -27.07 -7.60
CA ALA A 131 4.96 -28.13 -8.55
C ALA A 131 6.05 -28.25 -9.63
N ASP A 132 6.46 -27.12 -10.23
CA ASP A 132 7.44 -27.07 -11.31
C ASP A 132 8.83 -27.52 -10.85
N TYR A 133 9.19 -27.26 -9.59
CA TYR A 133 10.46 -27.71 -8.99
C TYR A 133 10.34 -29.06 -8.26
N ALA A 134 9.22 -29.78 -8.43
CA ALA A 134 8.94 -31.08 -7.82
C ALA A 134 9.15 -31.12 -6.29
N GLN A 135 8.92 -30.00 -5.59
CA GLN A 135 9.14 -29.87 -4.14
C GLN A 135 7.93 -30.28 -3.30
N MET A 136 6.88 -30.85 -3.91
CA MET A 136 5.62 -31.15 -3.21
C MET A 136 5.82 -32.00 -1.95
N ALA A 137 6.65 -33.05 -2.01
CA ALA A 137 6.91 -33.92 -0.85
C ALA A 137 7.56 -33.16 0.32
N ASN A 138 8.55 -32.31 0.04
CA ASN A 138 9.24 -31.51 1.04
C ASN A 138 8.30 -30.47 1.67
N VAL A 139 7.46 -29.85 0.86
CA VAL A 139 6.48 -28.86 1.34
C VAL A 139 5.42 -29.51 2.23
N VAL A 140 4.95 -30.71 1.85
CA VAL A 140 3.97 -31.49 2.65
C VAL A 140 4.59 -31.99 3.96
N ASP A 141 5.84 -32.45 3.96
CA ASP A 141 6.55 -32.81 5.21
C ASP A 141 6.74 -31.57 6.11
N GLY A 142 7.11 -30.43 5.54
CA GLY A 142 7.19 -29.15 6.24
C GLY A 142 5.85 -28.73 6.86
N PHE A 143 4.75 -28.90 6.13
CA PHE A 143 3.40 -28.66 6.64
C PHE A 143 3.07 -29.60 7.79
N GLY A 144 3.35 -30.90 7.66
CA GLY A 144 3.12 -31.90 8.70
C GLY A 144 3.83 -31.57 10.01
N LYS A 145 5.08 -31.10 9.95
CA LYS A 145 5.84 -30.65 11.12
C LYS A 145 5.18 -29.44 11.81
N LYS A 146 4.73 -28.44 11.04
CA LYS A 146 4.02 -27.27 11.57
C LYS A 146 2.67 -27.63 12.18
N VAL A 147 1.91 -28.54 11.56
CA VAL A 147 0.65 -29.07 12.10
C VAL A 147 0.89 -29.77 13.44
N LYS A 148 1.92 -30.61 13.54
CA LYS A 148 2.28 -31.28 14.79
C LYS A 148 2.62 -30.25 15.88
N ALA A 149 3.45 -29.27 15.58
CA ALA A 149 3.81 -28.21 16.53
C ALA A 149 2.58 -27.40 17.00
N MET A 150 1.64 -27.09 16.10
CA MET A 150 0.38 -26.43 16.46
C MET A 150 -0.48 -27.31 17.38
N ASN A 151 -0.61 -28.60 17.07
CA ASN A 151 -1.38 -29.54 17.87
C ASN A 151 -0.77 -29.74 19.26
N ASP A 152 0.55 -29.85 19.36
CA ASP A 152 1.25 -29.98 20.63
C ASP A 152 1.06 -28.71 21.51
N ALA A 153 1.15 -27.53 20.91
CA ALA A 153 0.90 -26.26 21.60
C ALA A 153 -0.57 -26.10 22.03
N SER A 154 -1.51 -26.46 21.15
CA SER A 154 -2.94 -26.42 21.43
C SER A 154 -3.35 -27.41 22.53
N LEU A 155 -2.80 -28.62 22.49
CA LEU A 155 -2.99 -29.63 23.53
C LEU A 155 -2.45 -29.16 24.89
N ALA A 156 -1.24 -28.60 24.91
CA ALA A 156 -0.66 -28.04 26.14
C ALA A 156 -1.52 -26.91 26.72
N SER A 157 -2.09 -26.05 25.87
CA SER A 157 -3.04 -25.01 26.28
C SER A 157 -4.36 -25.61 26.81
N ALA A 158 -4.92 -26.62 26.11
CA ALA A 158 -6.18 -27.26 26.48
C ALA A 158 -6.09 -28.02 27.81
N VAL A 159 -4.99 -28.75 28.06
CA VAL A 159 -4.75 -29.45 29.33
C VAL A 159 -4.65 -28.46 30.48
N TRP A 160 -3.94 -27.34 30.28
CA TRP A 160 -3.83 -26.29 31.28
C TRP A 160 -5.20 -25.65 31.58
N GLU A 161 -5.98 -25.39 30.54
CA GLU A 161 -7.32 -24.83 30.68
C GLU A 161 -8.30 -25.79 31.39
N LEU A 162 -8.24 -27.08 31.07
CA LEU A 162 -9.03 -28.10 31.76
C LEU A 162 -8.76 -28.10 33.27
N ALA A 163 -7.49 -28.02 33.66
CA ALA A 163 -7.11 -27.93 35.07
C ALA A 163 -7.64 -26.64 35.73
N ASN A 164 -7.62 -25.50 35.02
CA ASN A 164 -8.16 -24.24 35.52
C ASN A 164 -9.68 -24.30 35.68
N GLN A 165 -10.40 -24.94 34.77
CA GLN A 165 -11.87 -25.05 34.82
C GLN A 165 -12.35 -25.94 35.97
N HIS A 166 -11.61 -27.00 36.33
CA HIS A 166 -11.97 -27.92 37.41
C HIS A 166 -11.75 -27.35 38.82
N PHE A 167 -11.03 -26.22 38.96
CA PHE A 167 -10.79 -25.58 40.25
C PHE A 167 -12.09 -25.05 40.90
N ALA A 168 -12.97 -24.42 40.14
CA ALA A 168 -14.20 -23.85 40.69
C ALA A 168 -15.22 -24.91 41.16
N PRO A 169 -15.49 -25.99 40.42
CA PRO A 169 -16.30 -27.12 40.91
C PRO A 169 -15.73 -27.76 42.18
N PHE A 170 -14.40 -27.81 42.32
CA PHE A 170 -13.74 -28.28 43.53
C PHE A 170 -14.03 -27.38 44.73
N ILE A 171 -13.88 -26.06 44.58
CA ILE A 171 -14.23 -25.08 45.63
C ILE A 171 -15.72 -25.13 45.97
N ARG A 172 -16.61 -25.25 44.98
CA ARG A 172 -18.06 -25.45 45.20
C ARG A 172 -18.35 -26.68 46.06
N SER A 173 -17.71 -27.81 45.75
CA SER A 173 -17.88 -29.06 46.50
C SER A 173 -17.33 -28.94 47.92
N LEU A 174 -16.21 -28.22 48.09
CA LEU A 174 -15.61 -27.94 49.39
C LEU A 174 -16.48 -27.01 50.25
N ILE A 175 -17.12 -26.01 49.65
CA ILE A 175 -18.10 -25.13 50.30
C ILE A 175 -19.30 -25.94 50.80
N ALA A 176 -19.89 -26.77 49.94
CA ALA A 176 -21.04 -27.59 50.33
C ALA A 176 -20.67 -28.61 51.42
N GLY A 177 -19.52 -29.28 51.28
CA GLY A 177 -19.03 -30.27 52.24
C GLY A 177 -18.67 -29.66 53.60
N SER A 178 -17.99 -28.52 53.62
CA SER A 178 -17.66 -27.80 54.88
C SER A 178 -18.91 -27.31 55.60
N PHE A 179 -19.92 -26.83 54.89
CA PHE A 179 -21.19 -26.43 55.50
C PHE A 179 -21.90 -27.60 56.17
N ILE A 180 -21.92 -28.77 55.53
CA ILE A 180 -22.50 -30.01 56.11
C ILE A 180 -21.73 -30.43 57.37
N LEU A 181 -20.39 -30.42 57.33
CA LEU A 181 -19.54 -30.79 58.45
C LEU A 181 -19.61 -29.83 59.65
N LEU A 182 -20.00 -28.57 59.44
CA LEU A 182 -20.15 -27.62 60.54
C LEU A 182 -21.58 -27.60 61.10
N SER A 183 -22.59 -27.84 60.26
CA SER A 183 -24.00 -27.68 60.63
C SER A 183 -24.65 -28.97 61.13
N TYR A 184 -23.99 -30.13 61.04
CA TYR A 184 -24.59 -31.42 61.45
C TYR A 184 -24.89 -31.48 62.95
N GLN A 185 -24.08 -30.83 63.80
CA GLN A 185 -24.27 -30.83 65.26
C GLN A 185 -25.59 -30.15 65.65
N ASN A 186 -25.90 -29.02 65.00
CA ASN A 186 -27.16 -28.30 65.23
C ASN A 186 -28.41 -29.15 64.90
N VAL A 187 -28.30 -30.09 63.96
CA VAL A 187 -29.38 -31.03 63.62
C VAL A 187 -29.52 -32.12 64.69
N LEU A 188 -28.40 -32.60 65.24
CA LEU A 188 -28.39 -33.56 66.34
C LEU A 188 -28.96 -32.95 67.64
N ASP A 189 -28.80 -31.64 67.83
CA ASP A 189 -29.31 -30.89 68.99
C ASP A 189 -30.79 -30.49 68.87
N GLY A 190 -31.49 -30.92 67.80
CA GLY A 190 -32.94 -30.79 67.66
C GLY A 190 -33.46 -29.65 66.79
N ALA A 191 -32.61 -29.00 65.97
CA ALA A 191 -33.05 -28.01 64.99
C ALA A 191 -33.97 -28.62 63.90
N PRO A 192 -34.91 -27.84 63.31
CA PRO A 192 -35.80 -28.35 62.27
C PRO A 192 -35.02 -28.74 61.00
N LEU A 193 -35.22 -29.99 60.55
CA LEU A 193 -34.55 -30.53 59.36
C LEU A 193 -34.74 -29.67 58.10
N GLY A 194 -35.87 -28.97 57.98
CA GLY A 194 -36.15 -28.05 56.87
C GLY A 194 -35.19 -26.86 56.79
N GLU A 195 -34.76 -26.31 57.92
CA GLU A 195 -33.79 -25.21 57.97
C GLU A 195 -32.40 -25.68 57.51
N PHE A 196 -32.01 -26.89 57.90
CA PHE A 196 -30.77 -27.52 57.44
C PHE A 196 -30.77 -27.80 55.93
N VAL A 197 -31.84 -28.42 55.40
CA VAL A 197 -31.94 -28.74 53.96
C VAL A 197 -31.94 -27.46 53.10
N THR A 198 -32.63 -26.42 53.55
CA THR A 198 -32.63 -25.11 52.86
C THR A 198 -31.28 -24.41 52.93
N GLY A 199 -30.56 -24.50 54.06
CA GLY A 199 -29.18 -24.02 54.18
C GLY A 199 -28.20 -24.73 53.25
N VAL A 200 -28.28 -26.07 53.15
CA VAL A 200 -27.45 -26.85 52.21
C VAL A 200 -27.77 -26.47 50.76
N ALA A 201 -29.05 -26.33 50.42
CA ALA A 201 -29.48 -25.89 49.10
C ALA A 201 -29.00 -24.47 48.76
N LEU A 202 -29.04 -23.55 49.72
CA LEU A 202 -28.57 -22.17 49.58
C LEU A 202 -27.05 -22.12 49.35
N CYS A 203 -26.27 -22.83 50.16
CA CYS A 203 -24.81 -22.97 49.98
C CYS A 203 -24.47 -23.60 48.62
N GLY A 204 -25.24 -24.59 48.17
CA GLY A 204 -25.09 -25.18 46.84
C GLY A 204 -25.38 -24.20 45.70
N LYS A 205 -26.38 -23.31 45.86
CA LYS A 205 -26.70 -22.26 44.89
C LYS A 205 -25.67 -21.13 44.86
N ILE A 206 -25.16 -20.73 46.03
CA ILE A 206 -24.07 -19.75 46.13
C ILE A 206 -22.79 -20.31 45.48
N GLY A 207 -22.43 -21.56 45.76
CA GLY A 207 -21.30 -22.23 45.13
C GLY A 207 -21.45 -22.36 43.61
N GLN A 208 -22.68 -22.58 43.11
CA GLN A 208 -22.96 -22.56 41.67
C GLN A 208 -22.77 -21.16 41.07
N CYS A 209 -23.21 -20.09 41.75
CA CYS A 209 -23.01 -18.72 41.27
C CYS A 209 -21.52 -18.35 41.22
N TYR A 210 -20.72 -18.78 42.20
CA TYR A 210 -19.27 -18.60 42.16
C TYR A 210 -18.61 -19.39 41.03
N GLU A 211 -19.08 -20.61 40.76
CA GLU A 211 -18.60 -21.42 39.65
C GLU A 211 -18.87 -20.75 38.29
N ASP A 212 -20.09 -20.24 38.10
CA ASP A 212 -20.48 -19.55 36.87
C ASP A 212 -19.70 -18.24 36.72
N LEU A 213 -19.59 -17.42 37.78
CA LEU A 213 -18.79 -16.19 37.79
C LEU A 213 -17.32 -16.46 37.44
N TYR A 214 -16.72 -17.51 37.99
CA TYR A 214 -15.36 -17.91 37.67
C TYR A 214 -15.18 -18.29 36.20
N LYS A 215 -16.12 -19.05 35.62
CA LYS A 215 -16.10 -19.39 34.20
C LYS A 215 -16.22 -18.14 33.32
N GLU A 216 -17.08 -17.19 33.66
CA GLU A 216 -17.21 -15.93 32.93
C GLU A 216 -15.92 -15.08 33.02
N VAL A 217 -15.25 -15.03 34.18
CA VAL A 217 -13.94 -14.37 34.31
C VAL A 217 -12.86 -15.03 33.42
N LEU A 218 -12.84 -16.36 33.35
CA LEU A 218 -11.94 -17.09 32.44
C LEU A 218 -12.24 -16.81 30.96
N ARG A 219 -13.51 -16.59 30.57
CA ARG A 219 -13.88 -16.18 29.21
C ARG A 219 -13.38 -14.78 28.88
N ILE A 220 -13.48 -13.83 29.82
CA ILE A 220 -12.90 -12.49 29.62
C ILE A 220 -11.38 -12.59 29.44
N GLU A 221 -10.70 -13.43 30.22
CA GLU A 221 -9.27 -13.68 30.05
C GLU A 221 -8.94 -14.23 28.64
N GLN A 222 -9.79 -15.07 28.05
CA GLN A 222 -9.62 -15.55 26.67
C GLN A 222 -9.71 -14.40 25.66
N ALA A 223 -10.61 -13.44 25.88
CA ALA A 223 -10.78 -12.28 25.02
C ALA A 223 -9.63 -11.25 25.13
N MET A 224 -8.82 -11.29 26.20
CA MET A 224 -7.73 -10.32 26.41
C MET A 224 -6.63 -10.37 25.34
N ALA A 225 -6.29 -11.56 24.84
CA ALA A 225 -5.31 -11.70 23.75
C ALA A 225 -5.85 -11.06 22.45
N SER A 226 -7.12 -11.31 22.14
CA SER A 226 -7.81 -10.70 21.00
C SER A 226 -7.93 -9.17 21.15
N LEU A 227 -8.17 -8.69 22.37
CA LEU A 227 -8.18 -7.25 22.67
C LEU A 227 -6.81 -6.62 22.39
N HIS A 228 -5.72 -7.23 22.89
CA HIS A 228 -4.37 -6.72 22.66
C HIS A 228 -4.05 -6.62 21.16
N ASN A 229 -4.37 -7.67 20.38
CA ASN A 229 -4.15 -7.66 18.92
C ASN A 229 -4.95 -6.56 18.23
N VAL A 230 -6.25 -6.47 18.50
CA VAL A 230 -7.13 -5.46 17.89
C VAL A 230 -6.67 -4.05 18.29
N VAL A 231 -6.31 -3.82 19.55
CA VAL A 231 -5.80 -2.53 20.04
C VAL A 231 -4.46 -2.18 19.39
N PHE A 232 -3.55 -3.16 19.27
CA PHE A 232 -2.27 -2.97 18.60
C PHE A 232 -2.46 -2.51 17.15
N TYR A 233 -3.28 -3.24 16.37
CA TYR A 233 -3.59 -2.85 14.98
C TYR A 233 -4.29 -1.48 14.94
N MET A 234 -5.28 -1.27 15.81
CA MET A 234 -5.99 0.01 15.92
C MET A 234 -5.11 1.17 16.39
N ASN A 235 -3.86 0.93 16.81
CA ASN A 235 -2.90 1.96 17.21
C ASN A 235 -1.72 2.12 16.25
N LEU A 236 -1.62 1.29 15.20
CA LEU A 236 -0.60 1.47 14.16
C LEU A 236 -0.72 2.87 13.51
N PRO A 237 0.43 3.50 13.14
CA PRO A 237 0.46 4.84 12.60
C PRO A 237 -0.18 4.92 11.20
N VAL A 238 -0.86 6.05 10.97
CA VAL A 238 -1.57 6.37 9.73
C VAL A 238 -0.91 7.56 9.03
N ASP A 239 -0.98 7.61 7.71
CA ASP A 239 -0.37 8.68 6.90
C ASP A 239 -1.29 9.91 6.71
N VAL A 240 -2.54 9.84 7.16
CA VAL A 240 -3.56 10.89 7.00
C VAL A 240 -3.14 12.26 7.56
N PRO A 241 -2.57 12.38 8.77
CA PRO A 241 -2.17 13.69 9.31
C PRO A 241 -1.07 14.36 8.48
N GLU A 242 -0.07 13.58 8.04
CA GLU A 242 1.02 14.05 7.18
C GLU A 242 0.48 14.51 5.82
N ARG A 243 -0.40 13.71 5.20
CA ARG A 243 -1.08 14.08 3.95
C ARG A 243 -1.92 15.34 4.10
N MET A 244 -2.64 15.49 5.21
CA MET A 244 -3.46 16.67 5.49
C MET A 244 -2.59 17.92 5.68
N HIS A 245 -1.48 17.82 6.41
CA HIS A 245 -0.54 18.93 6.58
C HIS A 245 0.08 19.34 5.24
N HIS A 246 0.57 18.36 4.46
CA HIS A 246 1.12 18.61 3.13
C HIS A 246 0.09 19.25 2.19
N SER A 247 -1.14 18.74 2.16
CA SER A 247 -2.23 19.28 1.34
C SER A 247 -2.55 20.73 1.72
N ARG A 248 -2.60 21.08 3.01
CA ARG A 248 -2.80 22.47 3.47
C ARG A 248 -1.68 23.39 3.01
N CYS A 249 -0.42 22.97 3.19
CA CYS A 249 0.74 23.74 2.73
C CYS A 249 0.73 23.95 1.19
N VAL A 250 0.37 22.92 0.42
CA VAL A 250 0.26 23.01 -1.04
C VAL A 250 -0.89 23.94 -1.46
N LEU A 251 -2.01 23.93 -0.73
CA LEU A 251 -3.15 24.82 -1.00
C LEU A 251 -2.80 26.31 -0.81
N GLU A 252 -2.05 26.65 0.25
CA GLU A 252 -1.60 28.02 0.50
C GLU A 252 -0.69 28.51 -0.63
N VAL A 253 0.29 27.69 -1.04
CA VAL A 253 1.18 28.02 -2.16
C VAL A 253 0.42 28.10 -3.47
N ALA A 254 -0.53 27.19 -3.72
CA ALA A 254 -1.36 27.18 -4.93
C ALA A 254 -2.22 28.44 -5.04
N TYR A 255 -2.76 28.95 -3.92
CA TYR A 255 -3.53 30.19 -3.92
C TYR A 255 -2.67 31.38 -4.36
N ALA A 256 -1.45 31.49 -3.81
CA ALA A 256 -0.51 32.52 -4.21
C ALA A 256 -0.11 32.37 -5.70
N ALA A 257 0.16 31.15 -6.16
CA ALA A 257 0.57 30.90 -7.54
C ALA A 257 -0.54 31.20 -8.55
N ARG A 258 -1.79 30.87 -8.20
CA ARG A 258 -2.97 31.21 -9.01
C ARG A 258 -3.14 32.72 -9.15
N LYS A 259 -2.87 33.49 -8.10
CA LYS A 259 -2.93 34.96 -8.16
C LYS A 259 -1.92 35.51 -9.17
N VAL A 260 -0.67 35.05 -9.11
CA VAL A 260 0.40 35.43 -10.05
C VAL A 260 0.06 35.02 -11.49
N ALA A 261 -0.52 33.82 -11.68
CA ALA A 261 -0.95 33.35 -12.98
C ALA A 261 -2.06 34.24 -13.57
N ASN A 262 -3.08 34.61 -12.79
CA ASN A 262 -4.17 35.49 -13.21
C ASN A 262 -3.69 36.90 -13.61
N GLU A 263 -2.73 37.45 -12.85
CA GLU A 263 -2.09 38.73 -13.16
C GLU A 263 -1.33 38.66 -14.49
N SER A 264 -0.59 37.58 -14.71
CA SER A 264 0.19 37.36 -15.93
C SER A 264 -0.71 37.12 -17.16
N PHE A 265 -1.89 36.53 -16.96
CA PHE A 265 -2.87 36.26 -18.02
C PHE A 265 -3.60 37.54 -18.48
N GLY A 266 -3.76 38.52 -17.58
CA GLY A 266 -4.37 39.84 -17.86
C GLY A 266 -5.78 40.04 -17.30
N CYS A 267 -6.20 39.25 -16.30
CA CYS A 267 -7.56 39.27 -15.75
C CYS A 267 -7.70 39.98 -14.37
N GLY A 268 -6.77 40.84 -13.95
CA GLY A 268 -6.86 41.51 -12.65
C GLY A 268 -5.96 42.74 -12.48
N GLU A 269 -6.39 43.64 -11.61
CA GLU A 269 -5.73 44.90 -11.23
C GLU A 269 -4.29 44.68 -10.75
N LYS A 270 -3.34 45.52 -11.19
CA LYS A 270 -1.93 45.46 -10.77
C LYS A 270 -1.85 45.52 -9.25
N VAL A 271 -1.21 44.52 -8.63
CA VAL A 271 -0.84 44.62 -7.21
C VAL A 271 0.17 45.77 -7.07
N PRO A 272 -0.09 46.78 -6.22
CA PRO A 272 0.91 47.79 -5.91
C PRO A 272 2.11 47.08 -5.29
N GLY A 273 3.31 47.45 -5.75
CA GLY A 273 4.57 46.79 -5.40
C GLY A 273 4.71 46.52 -3.91
N ASN A 274 5.26 45.33 -3.61
CA ASN A 274 5.72 44.84 -2.31
C ASN A 274 5.02 45.45 -1.07
N PRO A 275 4.14 44.73 -0.37
CA PRO A 275 4.05 44.95 1.05
C PRO A 275 5.38 44.51 1.64
N SER A 276 6.13 45.47 2.15
CA SER A 276 7.27 45.30 3.07
C SER A 276 6.81 44.62 4.36
N GLY A 277 6.33 43.39 4.25
CA GLY A 277 6.08 42.45 5.34
C GLY A 277 7.24 41.48 5.38
N SER A 278 8.25 41.81 6.19
CA SER A 278 9.35 40.92 6.57
C SER A 278 8.82 39.69 7.32
N GLY A 279 8.32 38.70 6.59
CA GLY A 279 8.01 37.36 7.10
C GLY A 279 8.98 36.36 6.49
N ARG A 280 9.83 35.74 7.32
CA ARG A 280 10.73 34.65 6.89
C ARG A 280 9.90 33.55 6.20
N GLY A 281 10.19 33.28 4.92
CA GLY A 281 9.69 32.11 4.20
C GLY A 281 8.70 32.36 3.04
N GLN A 282 8.58 33.59 2.52
CA GLN A 282 7.82 33.84 1.30
C GLN A 282 8.60 33.28 0.08
N ARG A 283 8.36 32.00 -0.21
CA ARG A 283 9.00 31.25 -1.31
C ARG A 283 8.68 31.94 -2.64
N ASP A 284 9.62 31.98 -3.59
CA ASP A 284 9.43 32.59 -4.91
C ASP A 284 8.35 31.86 -5.74
N VAL A 285 7.10 32.26 -5.53
CA VAL A 285 5.91 31.66 -6.16
C VAL A 285 5.89 31.89 -7.67
N SER A 286 6.60 32.91 -8.16
CA SER A 286 6.74 33.22 -9.59
C SER A 286 7.36 32.09 -10.40
N GLU A 287 8.22 31.27 -9.80
CA GLU A 287 8.84 30.13 -10.49
C GLU A 287 7.88 28.94 -10.70
N LEU A 288 6.73 28.93 -10.02
CA LEU A 288 5.69 27.91 -10.18
C LEU A 288 4.77 28.20 -11.37
N VAL A 289 4.91 29.37 -11.99
CA VAL A 289 4.10 29.81 -13.13
C VAL A 289 4.98 29.81 -14.37
N ARG A 290 4.53 29.14 -15.44
CA ARG A 290 5.22 29.21 -16.73
C ARG A 290 5.15 30.64 -17.27
N PRO A 291 6.24 31.21 -17.82
CA PRO A 291 6.17 32.50 -18.51
C PRO A 291 5.23 32.39 -19.71
N ILE A 292 4.14 33.17 -19.69
CA ILE A 292 3.06 33.12 -20.68
C ILE A 292 3.52 33.80 -21.96
N ARG A 293 3.64 33.05 -23.06
CA ARG A 293 3.86 33.64 -24.39
C ARG A 293 2.51 34.09 -24.98
N PRO A 294 2.50 35.07 -25.91
CA PRO A 294 1.25 35.51 -26.58
C PRO A 294 0.51 34.36 -27.27
N GLU A 295 1.25 33.38 -27.77
CA GLU A 295 0.77 32.17 -28.45
C GLU A 295 0.00 31.24 -27.51
N ASP A 296 0.41 31.15 -26.23
CA ASP A 296 -0.20 30.28 -25.22
C ASP A 296 -1.62 30.75 -24.84
N LYS A 297 -1.92 32.06 -25.03
CA LYS A 297 -3.24 32.64 -24.74
C LYS A 297 -4.35 32.10 -25.64
N ALA A 298 -4.01 31.59 -26.84
CA ALA A 298 -4.98 31.00 -27.75
C ALA A 298 -5.42 29.58 -27.32
N GLY A 299 -4.62 28.89 -26.49
CA GLY A 299 -4.84 27.49 -26.10
C GLY A 299 -5.26 27.25 -24.65
N CYS A 300 -5.11 28.24 -23.76
CA CYS A 300 -5.46 28.12 -22.34
C CYS A 300 -6.72 28.95 -22.02
N GLN A 301 -7.81 28.29 -21.60
CA GLN A 301 -9.02 28.98 -21.13
C GLN A 301 -8.89 29.48 -19.69
N PHE A 302 -8.05 28.81 -18.89
CA PHE A 302 -7.90 29.06 -17.46
C PHE A 302 -6.45 29.41 -17.15
N ALA A 303 -6.22 30.44 -16.33
CA ALA A 303 -4.87 30.82 -15.91
C ALA A 303 -4.23 29.73 -15.02
N GLU A 304 -5.05 28.92 -14.37
CA GLU A 304 -4.62 27.76 -13.58
C GLU A 304 -3.84 26.71 -14.41
N ASP A 305 -4.09 26.64 -15.72
CA ASP A 305 -3.43 25.70 -16.61
C ASP A 305 -1.95 26.09 -16.86
N CYS A 306 -1.55 27.32 -16.51
CA CYS A 306 -0.15 27.78 -16.57
C CYS A 306 0.69 27.37 -15.34
N LEU A 307 0.08 26.76 -14.32
CA LEU A 307 0.80 26.29 -13.14
C LEU A 307 1.65 25.05 -13.46
N LEU A 308 2.91 25.07 -13.05
CA LEU A 308 3.86 23.98 -13.27
C LEU A 308 3.75 22.91 -12.16
N ILE A 309 4.09 21.67 -12.50
CA ILE A 309 4.40 20.63 -11.52
C ILE A 309 5.89 20.76 -11.21
N VAL A 310 6.25 21.04 -9.95
CA VAL A 310 7.62 21.38 -9.57
C VAL A 310 8.06 20.54 -8.37
N GLY A 311 9.21 19.89 -8.49
CA GLY A 311 9.96 19.38 -7.34
C GLY A 311 11.18 20.27 -7.12
N LYS A 312 11.37 20.79 -5.90
CA LYS A 312 12.60 21.50 -5.50
C LYS A 312 13.24 20.80 -4.31
N ASP A 313 14.51 20.46 -4.45
CA ASP A 313 15.35 19.83 -3.43
C ASP A 313 14.69 18.62 -2.75
N VAL A 314 13.89 17.88 -3.52
CA VAL A 314 13.10 16.75 -3.00
C VAL A 314 14.05 15.61 -2.66
N SER A 315 14.08 15.26 -1.38
CA SER A 315 14.79 14.08 -0.88
C SER A 315 13.80 13.00 -0.46
N PHE A 316 14.18 11.74 -0.61
CA PHE A 316 13.35 10.62 -0.16
C PHE A 316 14.19 9.38 0.18
N ALA A 317 13.84 8.74 1.30
CA ALA A 317 14.39 7.47 1.74
C ALA A 317 13.24 6.57 2.22
N TYR A 318 13.29 5.29 1.85
CA TYR A 318 12.37 4.31 2.43
C TYR A 318 12.78 4.02 3.88
N PRO A 319 11.82 3.93 4.81
CA PRO A 319 12.12 3.53 6.19
C PRO A 319 12.66 2.09 6.19
N CYS A 320 13.90 1.89 6.63
CA CYS A 320 14.49 0.57 6.77
C CYS A 320 14.37 0.08 8.21
N PHE A 321 13.92 -1.16 8.39
CA PHE A 321 13.81 -1.81 9.71
C PHE A 321 15.16 -2.03 10.40
N THR A 322 16.26 -2.02 9.65
CA THR A 322 17.63 -2.30 10.10
C THR A 322 18.48 -1.05 10.38
N GLY A 323 17.86 0.14 10.46
CA GLY A 323 18.50 1.36 10.98
C GLY A 323 19.32 2.19 9.98
N MET A 324 19.63 1.70 8.78
CA MET A 324 20.21 2.51 7.69
C MET A 324 19.20 2.74 6.58
N ALA A 325 18.45 3.85 6.65
CA ALA A 325 17.60 4.30 5.55
C ALA A 325 18.49 4.74 4.38
N LYS A 326 18.54 3.94 3.31
CA LYS A 326 19.26 4.31 2.09
C LYS A 326 18.46 5.40 1.37
N THR A 327 19.02 6.60 1.28
CA THR A 327 18.46 7.69 0.47
C THR A 327 18.41 7.27 -1.00
N VAL A 328 17.21 7.29 -1.58
CA VAL A 328 16.99 6.90 -2.98
C VAL A 328 17.08 8.12 -3.88
N LEU A 329 16.56 9.26 -3.43
CA LEU A 329 16.62 10.55 -4.11
C LEU A 329 17.22 11.58 -3.14
N SER A 330 18.16 12.38 -3.64
CA SER A 330 18.88 13.39 -2.86
C SER A 330 18.78 14.74 -3.54
N GLU A 331 18.10 15.70 -2.89
CA GLU A 331 18.04 17.11 -3.29
C GLU A 331 17.68 17.32 -4.76
N VAL A 332 16.60 16.68 -5.20
CA VAL A 332 16.25 16.62 -6.61
C VAL A 332 15.32 17.77 -7.01
N SER A 333 15.68 18.47 -8.09
CA SER A 333 14.92 19.59 -8.65
C SER A 333 14.49 19.34 -10.10
N PHE A 334 13.19 19.51 -10.41
CA PHE A 334 12.64 19.37 -11.76
C PHE A 334 11.35 20.20 -11.93
N SER A 335 11.01 20.52 -13.18
CA SER A 335 9.77 21.24 -13.51
C SER A 335 9.09 20.63 -14.75
N ILE A 336 7.78 20.45 -14.71
CA ILE A 336 6.97 19.88 -15.79
C ILE A 336 5.79 20.81 -16.07
N ALA A 337 5.60 21.19 -17.34
CA ALA A 337 4.44 21.97 -17.73
C ALA A 337 3.22 21.08 -17.96
N GLN A 338 2.02 21.63 -17.72
CA GLN A 338 0.78 20.91 -18.01
C GLN A 338 0.64 20.70 -19.53
N GLY A 339 0.06 19.56 -19.92
CA GLY A 339 -0.15 19.22 -21.34
C GLY A 339 1.07 18.64 -22.05
N GLN A 340 2.07 18.16 -21.30
CA GLN A 340 3.26 17.52 -21.86
C GLN A 340 3.21 15.99 -21.71
N LEU A 341 3.78 15.29 -22.69
CA LEU A 341 4.13 13.88 -22.58
C LEU A 341 5.58 13.77 -22.06
N VAL A 342 5.75 13.24 -20.85
CA VAL A 342 7.05 13.15 -20.16
C VAL A 342 7.48 11.69 -20.03
N ALA A 343 8.70 11.37 -20.46
CA ALA A 343 9.29 10.05 -20.27
C ALA A 343 10.33 10.07 -19.13
N VAL A 344 10.25 9.10 -18.22
CA VAL A 344 11.20 8.90 -17.12
C VAL A 344 12.14 7.75 -17.47
N THR A 345 13.41 8.06 -17.73
CA THR A 345 14.45 7.09 -18.13
C THR A 345 15.50 6.94 -17.03
N GLY A 346 16.36 5.92 -17.11
CA GLY A 346 17.47 5.73 -16.18
C GLY A 346 17.81 4.27 -15.91
N PRO A 347 18.94 3.98 -15.24
CA PRO A 347 19.37 2.62 -14.91
C PRO A 347 18.42 1.89 -13.93
N ARG A 348 18.55 0.57 -13.84
CA ARG A 348 17.87 -0.22 -12.81
C ARG A 348 18.31 0.28 -11.43
N PHE A 349 17.37 0.33 -10.49
CA PHE A 349 17.57 0.89 -9.13
C PHE A 349 17.93 2.39 -9.07
N GLY A 350 17.80 3.14 -10.17
CA GLY A 350 18.06 4.59 -10.16
C GLY A 350 17.01 5.45 -9.45
N GLY A 351 15.94 4.89 -8.87
CA GLY A 351 14.89 5.65 -8.18
C GLY A 351 13.66 6.04 -9.02
N LYS A 352 13.54 5.55 -10.26
CA LYS A 352 12.39 5.84 -11.15
C LYS A 352 11.03 5.52 -10.54
N ALA A 353 10.87 4.32 -9.98
CA ALA A 353 9.62 3.90 -9.35
C ALA A 353 9.28 4.81 -8.16
N THR A 354 10.29 5.21 -7.39
CA THR A 354 10.16 6.14 -6.27
C THR A 354 9.72 7.52 -6.73
N LEU A 355 10.33 8.06 -7.79
CA LEU A 355 9.91 9.33 -8.39
C LEU A 355 8.44 9.28 -8.86
N LEU A 356 8.04 8.20 -9.54
CA LEU A 356 6.65 8.02 -9.96
C LEU A 356 5.70 7.87 -8.77
N ASN A 357 6.10 7.19 -7.70
CA ASN A 357 5.31 7.08 -6.47
C ASN A 357 5.15 8.44 -5.78
N LEU A 358 6.18 9.29 -5.78
CA LEU A 358 6.11 10.67 -5.27
C LEU A 358 5.18 11.54 -6.13
N LEU A 359 5.35 11.51 -7.46
CA LEU A 359 4.49 12.23 -8.41
C LEU A 359 3.04 11.75 -8.36
N GLY A 360 2.84 10.45 -8.16
CA GLY A 360 1.53 9.82 -8.00
C GLY A 360 0.88 10.03 -6.64
N SER A 361 1.53 10.79 -5.73
CA SER A 361 1.09 10.98 -4.34
C SER A 361 0.89 9.65 -3.57
N VAL A 362 1.56 8.58 -3.98
CA VAL A 362 1.51 7.26 -3.32
C VAL A 362 2.28 7.31 -2.00
N ALA A 363 3.47 7.90 -2.03
CA ALA A 363 4.31 8.15 -0.86
C ALA A 363 4.45 9.67 -0.63
N PRO A 364 4.33 10.17 0.62
CA PRO A 364 4.66 11.56 0.91
C PRO A 364 6.18 11.79 0.82
N PRO A 365 6.63 13.00 0.42
CA PRO A 365 8.05 13.36 0.48
C PRO A 365 8.54 13.36 1.95
N SER A 366 9.84 13.11 2.18
CA SER A 366 10.37 13.09 3.55
C SER A 366 10.35 14.49 4.17
N SER A 367 9.93 14.57 5.44
CA SER A 367 9.70 15.83 6.17
C SER A 367 10.91 16.74 6.34
N SER A 368 12.13 16.26 6.06
CA SER A 368 13.38 16.93 6.43
C SER A 368 13.88 17.97 5.42
N SER A 369 13.50 17.92 4.13
CA SER A 369 13.94 18.92 3.14
C SER A 369 13.35 18.65 1.75
N GLY A 370 12.77 19.68 1.13
CA GLY A 370 12.28 19.68 -0.25
C GLY A 370 10.79 19.99 -0.39
N PHE A 371 10.41 20.55 -1.54
CA PHE A 371 9.05 20.95 -1.84
C PHE A 371 8.61 20.30 -3.16
N LEU A 372 7.61 19.41 -3.08
CA LEU A 372 6.91 18.88 -4.24
C LEU A 372 5.56 19.60 -4.37
N PHE A 373 5.40 20.33 -5.46
CA PHE A 373 4.20 21.06 -5.81
C PHE A 373 3.52 20.40 -7.00
N ILE A 374 2.35 19.82 -6.73
CA ILE A 374 1.40 19.42 -7.76
C ILE A 374 0.17 20.30 -7.55
N PRO A 375 -0.29 21.05 -8.57
CA PRO A 375 -1.45 21.91 -8.41
C PRO A 375 -2.67 21.10 -7.89
N PRO A 376 -3.31 21.54 -6.78
CA PRO A 376 -4.28 20.72 -6.04
C PRO A 376 -5.61 20.50 -6.78
N HIS A 377 -5.83 21.22 -7.89
CA HIS A 377 -6.99 21.06 -8.74
C HIS A 377 -6.81 19.96 -9.80
N LEU A 378 -5.60 19.43 -9.96
CA LEU A 378 -5.30 18.36 -10.91
C LEU A 378 -5.56 17.00 -10.26
N ARG A 379 -6.36 16.17 -10.92
CA ARG A 379 -6.57 14.78 -10.53
C ARG A 379 -5.41 13.94 -11.04
N VAL A 380 -4.57 13.48 -10.11
CA VAL A 380 -3.43 12.59 -10.42
C VAL A 380 -3.86 11.14 -10.29
N LEU A 381 -3.59 10.34 -11.33
CA LEU A 381 -3.79 8.90 -11.32
C LEU A 381 -2.45 8.18 -11.49
N HIS A 382 -2.09 7.35 -10.52
CA HIS A 382 -0.93 6.48 -10.61
C HIS A 382 -1.33 5.06 -11.02
N VAL A 383 -0.67 4.53 -12.04
CA VAL A 383 -0.85 3.20 -12.59
C VAL A 383 0.42 2.38 -12.36
N GLY A 384 0.27 1.33 -11.56
CA GLY A 384 1.38 0.45 -11.17
C GLY A 384 1.89 -0.43 -12.32
N PHE A 385 3.03 -1.07 -12.07
CA PHE A 385 3.64 -2.00 -13.04
C PHE A 385 2.82 -3.28 -13.21
N GLN A 386 2.31 -3.83 -12.10
CA GLN A 386 1.55 -5.08 -12.10
C GLN A 386 0.05 -4.78 -12.30
N PRO A 387 -0.61 -5.39 -13.29
CA PRO A 387 -2.03 -5.19 -13.50
C PRO A 387 -2.84 -5.82 -12.36
N GLN A 388 -3.64 -5.01 -11.69
CA GLN A 388 -4.56 -5.47 -10.64
C GLN A 388 -6.01 -5.45 -11.14
N LEU A 389 -6.70 -6.58 -10.99
CA LEU A 389 -8.13 -6.73 -11.26
C LEU A 389 -8.85 -7.07 -9.96
N ILE A 390 -10.00 -6.42 -9.74
CA ILE A 390 -10.84 -6.71 -8.60
C ILE A 390 -11.76 -7.86 -8.99
N SER A 391 -11.47 -9.05 -8.47
CA SER A 391 -12.17 -10.28 -8.87
C SER A 391 -13.66 -10.31 -8.50
N SER A 392 -14.10 -9.46 -7.57
CA SER A 392 -15.51 -9.35 -7.18
C SER A 392 -16.34 -8.48 -8.13
N MET A 393 -15.72 -7.83 -9.11
CA MET A 393 -16.35 -6.91 -10.06
C MET A 393 -16.33 -7.50 -11.47
N SER A 394 -17.30 -7.12 -12.29
CA SER A 394 -17.31 -7.45 -13.72
C SER A 394 -16.16 -6.75 -14.47
N LEU A 395 -15.84 -7.14 -15.70
CA LEU A 395 -14.78 -6.49 -16.48
C LEU A 395 -15.12 -5.03 -16.79
N PHE A 396 -16.38 -4.74 -17.14
CA PHE A 396 -16.84 -3.37 -17.38
C PHE A 396 -16.76 -2.52 -16.10
N GLN A 397 -17.19 -3.05 -14.95
CA GLN A 397 -17.06 -2.37 -13.66
C GLN A 397 -15.60 -2.14 -13.26
N ASN A 398 -14.72 -3.10 -13.57
CA ASN A 398 -13.28 -2.94 -13.40
C ASN A 398 -12.73 -1.79 -14.26
N LEU A 399 -13.21 -1.62 -15.50
CA LEU A 399 -12.81 -0.52 -16.38
C LEU A 399 -13.31 0.84 -15.88
N CYS A 400 -14.51 0.87 -15.31
CA CYS A 400 -15.17 2.07 -14.77
C CYS A 400 -14.90 2.28 -13.26
N PHE A 401 -13.84 1.70 -12.72
CA PHE A 401 -13.55 1.79 -11.27
C PHE A 401 -13.14 3.19 -10.80
N GLY A 402 -12.64 4.03 -11.72
CA GLY A 402 -12.15 5.38 -11.39
C GLY A 402 -13.27 6.33 -10.95
N PRO A 403 -12.95 7.41 -10.19
CA PRO A 403 -13.93 8.42 -9.81
C PRO A 403 -14.43 9.15 -11.06
N SER A 404 -15.71 8.98 -11.39
CA SER A 404 -16.32 9.59 -12.57
C SER A 404 -17.70 10.17 -12.24
N ASP A 405 -18.10 11.21 -12.97
CA ASP A 405 -19.45 11.79 -12.91
C ASP A 405 -20.45 11.02 -13.82
N GLY A 406 -20.09 9.79 -14.23
CA GLY A 406 -20.88 8.93 -15.14
C GLY A 406 -20.73 9.26 -16.62
N ALA A 407 -20.29 10.47 -16.98
CA ALA A 407 -20.11 10.89 -18.38
C ALA A 407 -19.00 10.11 -19.12
N ASP A 408 -17.94 9.73 -18.39
CA ASP A 408 -16.81 8.99 -18.93
C ASP A 408 -17.07 7.47 -19.05
N GLU A 409 -18.16 6.97 -18.45
CA GLU A 409 -18.52 5.54 -18.35
C GLU A 409 -19.42 5.05 -19.51
N ASP A 410 -19.60 5.84 -20.57
CA ASP A 410 -20.40 5.41 -21.72
C ASP A 410 -19.84 4.09 -22.32
N PRO A 411 -20.65 3.01 -22.37
CA PRO A 411 -20.24 1.73 -22.95
C PRO A 411 -19.67 1.85 -24.36
N MET A 412 -20.19 2.75 -25.20
CA MET A 412 -19.68 2.93 -26.56
C MET A 412 -18.25 3.48 -26.56
N ARG A 413 -17.97 4.46 -25.69
CA ARG A 413 -16.64 5.03 -25.50
C ARG A 413 -15.67 3.99 -24.94
N VAL A 414 -16.06 3.26 -23.89
CA VAL A 414 -15.22 2.23 -23.26
C VAL A 414 -14.85 1.14 -24.26
N LEU A 415 -15.82 0.66 -25.06
CA LEU A 415 -15.57 -0.33 -26.10
C LEU A 415 -14.68 0.22 -27.22
N ALA A 416 -14.81 1.50 -27.60
CA ALA A 416 -13.94 2.13 -28.59
C ALA A 416 -12.48 2.22 -28.10
N ILE A 417 -12.26 2.60 -26.83
CA ILE A 417 -10.94 2.61 -26.19
C ILE A 417 -10.33 1.19 -26.21
N CYS A 418 -11.09 0.17 -25.81
CA CYS A 418 -10.61 -1.21 -25.81
C CYS A 418 -10.25 -1.71 -27.23
N ARG A 419 -11.02 -1.32 -28.25
CA ARG A 419 -10.70 -1.62 -29.66
C ARG A 419 -9.43 -0.92 -30.13
N ARG A 420 -9.22 0.35 -29.75
CA ARG A 420 -8.00 1.11 -30.06
C ARG A 420 -6.76 0.49 -29.45
N LEU A 421 -6.87 -0.03 -28.24
CA LEU A 421 -5.81 -0.78 -27.56
C LEU A 421 -5.66 -2.23 -28.07
N ARG A 422 -6.27 -2.60 -29.20
CA ARG A 422 -6.13 -3.92 -29.84
C ARG A 422 -6.39 -5.09 -28.88
N MET A 423 -7.34 -4.92 -27.98
CA MET A 423 -7.75 -5.97 -27.05
C MET A 423 -8.25 -7.21 -27.81
N SER A 424 -7.99 -8.41 -27.27
CA SER A 424 -8.41 -9.67 -27.92
C SER A 424 -9.93 -9.72 -28.14
N SER A 425 -10.35 -10.41 -29.20
CA SER A 425 -11.79 -10.54 -29.54
C SER A 425 -12.58 -11.18 -28.41
N GLN A 426 -12.01 -12.19 -27.75
CA GLN A 426 -12.60 -12.86 -26.60
C GLN A 426 -12.83 -11.88 -25.44
N ALA A 427 -11.83 -11.08 -25.08
CA ALA A 427 -11.97 -10.11 -24.00
C ALA A 427 -12.96 -9.00 -24.34
N LEU A 428 -12.98 -8.54 -25.59
CA LEU A 428 -13.96 -7.56 -26.08
C LEU A 428 -15.39 -8.11 -26.03
N GLU A 429 -15.60 -9.40 -26.33
CA GLU A 429 -16.91 -10.04 -26.23
C GLU A 429 -17.40 -10.12 -24.78
N LEU A 430 -16.52 -10.45 -23.83
CA LEU A 430 -16.83 -10.43 -22.40
C LEU A 430 -17.23 -9.03 -21.93
N VAL A 431 -16.46 -8.00 -22.28
CA VAL A 431 -16.80 -6.61 -21.94
C VAL A 431 -18.13 -6.18 -22.57
N LYS A 432 -18.42 -6.60 -23.82
CA LYS A 432 -19.72 -6.32 -24.46
C LYS A 432 -20.88 -7.03 -23.75
N ALA A 433 -20.70 -8.30 -23.35
CA ALA A 433 -21.71 -9.06 -22.64
C ALA A 433 -22.09 -8.37 -21.31
N ASP A 434 -21.08 -7.89 -20.59
CA ASP A 434 -21.23 -7.09 -19.36
C ASP A 434 -22.01 -5.79 -19.59
N CYS A 435 -21.72 -5.06 -20.67
CA CYS A 435 -22.41 -3.81 -20.99
C CYS A 435 -23.91 -4.03 -21.19
N VAL A 436 -24.29 -5.13 -21.87
CA VAL A 436 -25.70 -5.48 -22.12
C VAL A 436 -26.41 -5.90 -20.84
N GLY A 437 -25.72 -6.62 -19.95
CA GLY A 437 -26.27 -7.07 -18.66
C GLY A 437 -26.55 -5.94 -17.64
N LEU A 438 -25.98 -4.75 -17.84
CA LEU A 438 -26.25 -3.55 -17.02
C LEU A 438 -27.45 -2.74 -17.53
N GLY A 439 -27.72 -2.76 -18.84
CA GLY A 439 -28.84 -2.04 -19.45
C GLY A 439 -30.23 -2.53 -19.00
N THR A 440 -30.34 -3.79 -18.58
CA THR A 440 -31.59 -4.38 -18.06
C THR A 440 -31.78 -4.17 -16.56
N LYS A 441 -30.74 -3.77 -15.81
CA LYS A 441 -30.81 -3.55 -14.35
C LYS A 441 -31.16 -2.11 -13.95
N GLY A 442 -31.20 -1.18 -14.89
CA GLY A 442 -31.53 0.24 -14.67
C GLY A 442 -33.03 0.53 -14.47
N GLN A 443 -33.91 -0.45 -14.72
CA GLN A 443 -35.34 -0.36 -14.51
C GLN A 443 -35.85 -1.66 -13.90
N GLU A 444 -35.55 -1.92 -12.62
CA GLU A 444 -36.52 -2.52 -11.70
C GLU A 444 -35.92 -2.63 -10.29
N SER A 445 -36.72 -2.16 -9.35
CA SER A 445 -36.53 -2.25 -7.91
C SER A 445 -36.22 -3.67 -7.45
N ILE A 446 -35.34 -3.74 -6.46
CA ILE A 446 -35.00 -4.88 -5.61
C ILE A 446 -36.25 -5.67 -5.21
N SER A 447 -36.53 -6.78 -5.91
CA SER A 447 -37.23 -7.94 -5.37
C SER A 447 -37.27 -9.09 -6.40
N GLN A 448 -36.69 -10.23 -6.02
CA GLN A 448 -37.03 -11.58 -6.50
C GLN A 448 -36.96 -11.87 -8.02
N SER A 449 -35.80 -12.37 -8.47
CA SER A 449 -35.75 -13.48 -9.44
C SER A 449 -34.32 -14.06 -9.50
N LEU A 450 -33.96 -14.81 -8.45
CA LEU A 450 -33.06 -15.94 -8.63
C LEU A 450 -33.83 -17.01 -9.42
N TYR A 451 -33.15 -17.61 -10.39
CA TYR A 451 -33.61 -18.73 -11.24
C TYR A 451 -34.57 -18.37 -12.37
N THR A 452 -34.01 -17.97 -13.52
CA THR A 452 -34.53 -18.47 -14.80
C THR A 452 -33.39 -18.71 -15.77
N SER A 453 -33.42 -19.90 -16.33
CA SER A 453 -32.52 -20.48 -17.31
C SER A 453 -32.48 -19.69 -18.61
N GLU A 454 -31.29 -19.40 -19.10
CA GLU A 454 -30.82 -19.64 -20.48
C GLU A 454 -29.50 -18.86 -20.69
N GLN A 455 -28.38 -19.55 -20.46
CA GLN A 455 -27.07 -19.08 -20.93
C GLN A 455 -26.69 -19.87 -22.20
N PRO A 456 -26.09 -19.24 -23.21
CA PRO A 456 -25.53 -19.95 -24.35
C PRO A 456 -24.30 -20.74 -23.89
N THR A 457 -24.39 -22.05 -24.03
CA THR A 457 -23.34 -23.04 -23.81
C THR A 457 -22.07 -22.74 -24.62
N TYR A 458 -20.97 -22.41 -23.94
CA TYR A 458 -19.64 -22.76 -24.41
C TYR A 458 -19.19 -24.04 -23.71
N VAL A 459 -18.85 -25.03 -24.53
CA VAL A 459 -18.60 -26.42 -24.14
C VAL A 459 -17.18 -26.57 -23.60
N THR A 460 -17.05 -26.90 -22.32
CA THR A 460 -15.95 -27.75 -21.83
C THR A 460 -16.56 -28.94 -21.10
N LYS A 461 -16.49 -30.11 -21.73
CA LYS A 461 -16.92 -31.41 -21.17
C LYS A 461 -16.04 -31.74 -19.96
N ALA A 462 -16.44 -31.30 -18.77
CA ALA A 462 -16.05 -31.98 -17.54
C ALA A 462 -17.01 -33.16 -17.31
N HIS A 463 -16.45 -34.32 -16.97
CA HIS A 463 -17.16 -35.56 -16.73
C HIS A 463 -18.40 -35.37 -15.83
N SER A 464 -19.52 -35.91 -16.27
CA SER A 464 -20.76 -36.02 -15.49
C SER A 464 -20.52 -36.86 -14.23
N THR A 465 -20.68 -36.27 -13.05
CA THR A 465 -20.88 -37.01 -11.79
C THR A 465 -22.36 -37.36 -11.61
N PRO A 466 -22.67 -38.50 -10.96
CA PRO A 466 -24.02 -39.06 -10.93
C PRO A 466 -24.94 -38.28 -10.00
N LYS A 467 -26.20 -38.13 -10.43
CA LYS A 467 -27.31 -37.62 -9.63
C LYS A 467 -27.55 -38.55 -8.43
N GLY A 468 -27.27 -38.06 -7.23
CA GLY A 468 -27.68 -38.71 -5.99
C GLY A 468 -27.23 -37.94 -4.76
N THR A 469 -28.16 -37.84 -3.80
CA THR A 469 -27.95 -37.43 -2.39
C THR A 469 -27.74 -35.94 -2.07
N HIS A 470 -28.74 -35.40 -1.35
CA HIS A 470 -28.78 -34.16 -0.56
C HIS A 470 -27.47 -33.35 -0.51
N SER A 471 -27.47 -32.18 -1.13
CA SER A 471 -26.41 -31.18 -0.98
C SER A 471 -26.29 -30.79 0.49
N GLN A 472 -25.29 -31.34 1.18
CA GLN A 472 -24.86 -30.79 2.45
C GLN A 472 -24.24 -29.41 2.19
N VAL A 473 -25.05 -28.37 2.38
CA VAL A 473 -24.58 -26.99 2.40
C VAL A 473 -23.50 -26.89 3.49
N GLY A 474 -22.25 -26.65 3.09
CA GLY A 474 -21.12 -26.51 4.01
C GLY A 474 -20.10 -27.65 4.02
N SER A 475 -20.22 -28.69 3.16
CA SER A 475 -19.13 -29.66 3.00
C SER A 475 -17.91 -29.03 2.32
N ALA A 476 -16.70 -29.54 2.58
CA ALA A 476 -15.48 -29.07 1.91
C ALA A 476 -15.58 -29.17 0.38
N GLU A 477 -16.29 -30.18 -0.12
CA GLU A 477 -16.61 -30.36 -1.53
C GLU A 477 -17.60 -29.31 -2.04
N SER A 478 -18.62 -28.95 -1.26
CA SER A 478 -19.55 -27.86 -1.59
C SER A 478 -18.85 -26.50 -1.62
N VAL A 479 -17.90 -26.25 -0.71
CA VAL A 479 -17.08 -25.04 -0.67
C VAL A 479 -16.10 -25.01 -1.83
N ALA A 480 -15.42 -26.12 -2.13
CA ALA A 480 -14.51 -26.24 -3.26
C ALA A 480 -15.25 -26.07 -4.60
N ASN A 481 -16.43 -26.66 -4.76
CA ASN A 481 -17.24 -26.49 -5.96
C ASN A 481 -17.79 -25.07 -6.09
N ARG A 482 -18.14 -24.40 -4.98
CA ARG A 482 -18.54 -22.98 -5.00
C ARG A 482 -17.37 -22.08 -5.33
N HIS A 483 -16.20 -22.31 -4.74
CA HIS A 483 -14.98 -21.57 -5.03
C HIS A 483 -14.50 -21.80 -6.47
N MET A 484 -14.58 -23.03 -6.97
CA MET A 484 -14.28 -23.35 -8.37
C MET A 484 -15.29 -22.71 -9.31
N ALA A 485 -16.58 -22.74 -8.99
CA ALA A 485 -17.61 -22.04 -9.76
C ALA A 485 -17.42 -20.51 -9.73
N GLU A 486 -16.97 -19.94 -8.61
CA GLU A 486 -16.60 -18.52 -8.48
C GLU A 486 -15.35 -18.20 -9.31
N LEU A 487 -14.30 -19.03 -9.27
CA LEU A 487 -13.08 -18.87 -10.07
C LEU A 487 -13.35 -19.03 -11.58
N VAL A 488 -14.26 -19.93 -11.96
CA VAL A 488 -14.70 -20.13 -13.35
C VAL A 488 -15.63 -19.01 -13.81
N ALA A 489 -16.45 -18.45 -12.90
CA ALA A 489 -17.25 -17.25 -13.15
C ALA A 489 -16.42 -15.95 -13.13
N GLN A 490 -15.18 -15.99 -12.63
CA GLN A 490 -14.25 -14.88 -12.68
C GLN A 490 -13.66 -14.75 -14.09
N GLU A 491 -14.31 -13.92 -14.90
CA GLU A 491 -13.87 -13.55 -16.26
C GLU A 491 -12.41 -13.06 -16.32
N GLY A 492 -11.91 -12.50 -15.22
CA GLY A 492 -10.52 -12.04 -15.07
C GLY A 492 -9.45 -13.12 -15.20
N LEU A 493 -9.76 -14.38 -14.85
CA LEU A 493 -8.80 -15.50 -14.90
C LEU A 493 -8.65 -16.10 -16.30
N LEU A 494 -9.67 -15.97 -17.15
CA LEU A 494 -9.67 -16.42 -18.54
C LEU A 494 -8.81 -15.53 -19.46
N LEU A 495 -8.48 -14.33 -19.00
CA LEU A 495 -7.73 -13.35 -19.78
C LEU A 495 -6.23 -13.64 -19.77
N SER A 496 -5.62 -13.47 -20.95
CA SER A 496 -4.16 -13.49 -21.13
C SER A 496 -3.50 -12.39 -20.29
N HIS A 497 -2.22 -12.59 -19.91
CA HIS A 497 -1.48 -11.55 -19.16
C HIS A 497 -1.46 -10.22 -19.92
N THR A 498 -1.26 -10.27 -21.24
CA THR A 498 -1.27 -9.09 -22.11
C THR A 498 -2.63 -8.38 -22.07
N ASP A 499 -3.75 -9.12 -22.15
CA ASP A 499 -5.09 -8.51 -22.03
C ASP A 499 -5.33 -7.87 -20.66
N ARG A 500 -4.79 -8.46 -19.58
CA ARG A 500 -4.86 -7.84 -18.23
C ARG A 500 -4.07 -6.53 -18.16
N CYS A 501 -2.89 -6.48 -18.79
CA CYS A 501 -2.13 -5.23 -18.93
C CYS A 501 -2.90 -4.19 -19.75
N VAL A 502 -3.54 -4.61 -20.84
CA VAL A 502 -4.40 -3.74 -21.67
C VAL A 502 -5.60 -3.23 -20.87
N LEU A 503 -6.29 -4.07 -20.09
CA LEU A 503 -7.38 -3.64 -19.20
C LEU A 503 -6.91 -2.62 -18.17
N HIS A 504 -5.73 -2.85 -17.58
CA HIS A 504 -5.17 -1.96 -16.57
C HIS A 504 -4.89 -0.57 -17.16
N LEU A 505 -4.35 -0.53 -18.38
CA LEU A 505 -4.14 0.72 -19.12
C LEU A 505 -5.47 1.35 -19.56
N ALA A 506 -6.40 0.56 -20.09
CA ALA A 506 -7.72 1.02 -20.53
C ALA A 506 -8.49 1.69 -19.40
N ARG A 507 -8.49 1.09 -18.18
CA ARG A 507 -9.08 1.68 -16.96
C ARG A 507 -8.57 3.10 -16.71
N ALA A 508 -7.26 3.31 -16.86
CA ALA A 508 -6.66 4.62 -16.65
C ALA A 508 -7.09 5.65 -17.71
N LEU A 509 -7.20 5.22 -18.98
CA LEU A 509 -7.64 6.06 -20.09
C LEU A 509 -9.14 6.40 -20.02
N VAL A 510 -9.97 5.44 -19.55
CA VAL A 510 -11.41 5.64 -19.31
C VAL A 510 -11.62 6.71 -18.24
N THR A 511 -10.88 6.64 -17.13
CA THR A 511 -10.96 7.59 -15.99
C THR A 511 -10.62 9.04 -16.39
N ASN A 512 -9.90 9.26 -17.49
CA ASN A 512 -9.55 10.59 -18.03
C ASN A 512 -8.97 11.58 -16.99
N PRO A 513 -7.89 11.20 -16.25
CA PRO A 513 -7.28 12.05 -15.23
C PRO A 513 -6.54 13.25 -15.83
N ASP A 514 -6.33 14.32 -15.05
CA ASP A 514 -5.58 15.50 -15.53
C ASP A 514 -4.07 15.21 -15.62
N VAL A 515 -3.55 14.40 -14.68
CA VAL A 515 -2.17 13.90 -14.69
C VAL A 515 -2.17 12.38 -14.60
N LEU A 516 -1.67 11.72 -15.64
CA LEU A 516 -1.54 10.26 -15.69
C LEU A 516 -0.08 9.87 -15.44
N VAL A 517 0.17 9.03 -14.43
CA VAL A 517 1.51 8.54 -14.06
C VAL A 517 1.58 7.02 -14.27
N LEU A 518 2.45 6.55 -15.17
CA LEU A 518 2.54 5.15 -15.61
C LEU A 518 3.91 4.53 -15.32
N HIS A 519 3.92 3.40 -14.61
CA HIS A 519 5.17 2.66 -14.36
C HIS A 519 5.41 1.57 -15.43
N LYS A 520 6.37 1.80 -16.33
CA LYS A 520 6.77 0.90 -17.44
C LYS A 520 5.59 0.28 -18.19
N PRO A 521 4.71 1.10 -18.79
CA PRO A 521 3.54 0.59 -19.51
C PRO A 521 3.92 -0.27 -20.73
N LEU A 522 5.13 -0.11 -21.28
CA LEU A 522 5.55 -0.74 -22.54
C LEU A 522 6.19 -2.12 -22.39
N SER A 523 6.62 -2.51 -21.19
CA SER A 523 7.46 -3.72 -21.02
C SER A 523 6.74 -5.04 -21.24
N HIS A 524 5.40 -5.02 -21.25
CA HIS A 524 4.56 -6.20 -21.41
C HIS A 524 4.08 -6.40 -22.86
N PHE A 525 4.52 -5.54 -23.77
CA PHE A 525 4.05 -5.47 -25.14
C PHE A 525 5.21 -5.66 -26.12
N ASP A 526 4.91 -6.29 -27.25
CA ASP A 526 5.83 -6.35 -28.39
C ASP A 526 6.05 -4.95 -28.98
N ASP A 527 7.14 -4.73 -29.71
CA ASP A 527 7.53 -3.41 -30.23
C ASP A 527 6.42 -2.71 -31.03
N VAL A 528 5.64 -3.47 -31.81
CA VAL A 528 4.50 -2.95 -32.59
C VAL A 528 3.41 -2.41 -31.67
N MET A 529 3.05 -3.17 -30.63
CA MET A 529 2.02 -2.78 -29.68
C MET A 529 2.52 -1.68 -28.74
N ALA A 530 3.79 -1.69 -28.37
CA ALA A 530 4.43 -0.62 -27.61
C ALA A 530 4.41 0.72 -28.36
N SER A 531 4.67 0.71 -29.68
CA SER A 531 4.55 1.90 -30.54
C SER A 531 3.11 2.43 -30.58
N LEU A 532 2.13 1.54 -30.75
CA LEU A 532 0.71 1.91 -30.72
C LEU A 532 0.32 2.51 -29.36
N VAL A 533 0.75 1.92 -28.25
CA VAL A 533 0.47 2.46 -26.92
C VAL A 533 1.09 3.84 -26.74
N GLN A 534 2.32 4.08 -27.21
CA GLN A 534 2.93 5.41 -27.18
C GLN A 534 2.13 6.44 -27.99
N GLU A 535 1.68 6.07 -29.19
CA GLU A 535 0.83 6.92 -30.02
C GLU A 535 -0.50 7.23 -29.32
N ILE A 536 -1.09 6.26 -28.64
CA ILE A 536 -2.31 6.46 -27.84
C ILE A 536 -2.05 7.39 -26.65
N LEU A 537 -0.92 7.25 -25.95
CA LEU A 537 -0.55 8.17 -24.87
C LEU A 537 -0.30 9.59 -25.39
N ARG A 538 0.25 9.73 -26.60
CA ARG A 538 0.40 11.03 -27.26
C ARG A 538 -0.97 11.63 -27.63
N MET A 539 -1.85 10.84 -28.24
CA MET A 539 -3.23 11.25 -28.53
C MET A 539 -3.99 11.64 -27.26
N PHE A 540 -3.78 10.96 -26.13
CA PHE A 540 -4.40 11.33 -24.87
C PHE A 540 -4.05 12.75 -24.42
N VAL A 541 -2.78 13.15 -24.60
CA VAL A 541 -2.28 14.49 -24.31
C VAL A 541 -2.83 15.52 -25.31
N ASP A 542 -2.65 15.27 -26.61
CA ASP A 542 -3.02 16.22 -27.68
C ASP A 542 -4.54 16.43 -27.81
N CYS A 543 -5.32 15.35 -27.73
CA CYS A 543 -6.77 15.38 -27.84
C CYS A 543 -7.47 15.73 -26.51
N ARG A 544 -6.70 15.96 -25.43
CA ARG A 544 -7.20 16.21 -24.08
C ARG A 544 -8.20 15.12 -23.64
N GLY A 545 -7.81 13.87 -23.81
CA GLY A 545 -8.63 12.67 -23.58
C GLY A 545 -8.89 11.85 -24.85
N ILE A 546 -9.17 10.55 -24.67
CA ILE A 546 -9.41 9.60 -25.77
C ILE A 546 -10.92 9.35 -25.93
N GLU A 547 -11.36 9.27 -27.19
CA GLU A 547 -12.76 8.99 -27.59
C GLU A 547 -13.77 9.95 -26.94
N VAL A 548 -13.42 11.24 -26.84
CA VAL A 548 -14.30 12.28 -26.31
C VAL A 548 -14.71 13.24 -27.44
N PRO A 549 -16.00 13.62 -27.59
CA PRO A 549 -16.51 14.37 -28.75
C PRO A 549 -15.77 15.69 -29.04
N PRO A 550 -15.26 15.93 -30.27
CA PRO A 550 -14.35 17.04 -30.57
C PRO A 550 -14.91 18.43 -30.23
N GLU A 551 -16.23 18.56 -30.19
CA GLU A 551 -16.95 19.79 -29.81
C GLU A 551 -16.53 20.35 -28.44
N THR A 552 -16.21 19.47 -27.49
CA THR A 552 -15.83 19.88 -26.13
C THR A 552 -14.33 20.15 -25.99
N TRP A 553 -13.50 19.93 -27.03
CA TRP A 553 -12.03 20.04 -26.93
C TRP A 553 -11.55 21.37 -26.35
N ALA A 554 -12.15 22.49 -26.77
CA ALA A 554 -11.77 23.82 -26.31
C ALA A 554 -12.03 24.04 -24.81
N GLN A 555 -13.05 23.39 -24.24
CA GLN A 555 -13.45 23.52 -22.83
C GLN A 555 -12.67 22.58 -21.90
N ARG A 556 -11.93 21.61 -22.45
CA ARG A 556 -11.19 20.64 -21.65
C ARG A 556 -9.87 21.22 -21.19
N ARG A 557 -9.46 20.86 -19.97
CA ARG A 557 -8.13 21.15 -19.45
C ARG A 557 -7.06 20.31 -20.18
N PRO A 558 -5.80 20.79 -20.24
CA PRO A 558 -4.70 19.98 -20.75
C PRO A 558 -4.54 18.68 -19.96
N ARG A 559 -4.02 17.64 -20.62
CA ARG A 559 -3.75 16.32 -20.02
C ARG A 559 -2.24 16.11 -20.01
N THR A 560 -1.66 15.84 -18.85
CA THR A 560 -0.22 15.55 -18.72
C THR A 560 -0.05 14.04 -18.54
N CYS A 561 0.87 13.43 -19.28
CA CYS A 561 1.16 12.00 -19.16
C CYS A 561 2.64 11.81 -18.82
N ILE A 562 2.93 11.15 -17.71
CA ILE A 562 4.28 10.85 -17.23
C ILE A 562 4.42 9.34 -17.21
N PHE A 563 5.30 8.78 -18.03
CA PHE A 563 5.52 7.33 -18.06
C PHE A 563 7.00 6.99 -17.92
N SER A 564 7.33 5.86 -17.31
CA SER A 564 8.71 5.39 -17.27
C SER A 564 9.00 4.38 -18.38
N THR A 565 10.25 4.38 -18.85
CA THR A 565 10.80 3.37 -19.74
C THR A 565 12.05 2.75 -19.12
N MET A 566 12.43 1.55 -19.59
CA MET A 566 13.67 0.92 -19.15
C MET A 566 14.89 1.52 -19.84
N ASN A 567 14.74 1.86 -21.11
CA ASN A 567 15.79 2.38 -21.98
C ASN A 567 15.37 3.73 -22.57
N THR A 568 16.30 4.44 -23.22
CA THR A 568 15.98 5.65 -24.00
C THR A 568 15.09 5.36 -25.22
N THR A 569 15.05 4.11 -25.70
CA THR A 569 14.11 3.65 -26.74
C THR A 569 12.67 3.69 -26.21
N GLY A 570 11.77 4.38 -26.91
CA GLY A 570 10.38 4.61 -26.48
C GLY A 570 10.14 5.94 -25.76
N SER A 571 11.16 6.80 -25.67
CA SER A 571 11.03 8.21 -25.27
C SER A 571 10.86 9.15 -26.47
N GLU A 572 10.62 8.62 -27.67
CA GLU A 572 10.64 9.40 -28.92
C GLU A 572 9.47 10.35 -29.06
N ALA A 573 8.28 9.93 -28.61
CA ALA A 573 7.08 10.75 -28.64
C ALA A 573 7.02 11.78 -27.48
N ALA A 574 7.94 11.72 -26.52
CA ALA A 574 7.91 12.56 -25.33
C ALA A 574 8.46 13.97 -25.60
N ASP A 575 7.78 14.98 -25.09
CA ASP A 575 8.21 16.38 -25.14
C ASP A 575 9.40 16.63 -24.20
N LEU A 576 9.43 15.87 -23.10
CA LEU A 576 10.41 16.01 -22.03
C LEU A 576 10.88 14.65 -21.53
N VAL A 577 12.17 14.51 -21.26
CA VAL A 577 12.74 13.31 -20.65
C VAL A 577 13.41 13.64 -19.33
N LEU A 578 12.97 12.96 -18.27
CA LEU A 578 13.59 13.02 -16.95
C LEU A 578 14.47 11.79 -16.79
N HIS A 579 15.77 11.98 -16.78
CA HIS A 579 16.74 10.92 -16.58
C HIS A 579 17.11 10.81 -15.09
N VAL A 580 16.76 9.69 -14.46
CA VAL A 580 16.94 9.46 -13.02
C VAL A 580 18.07 8.46 -12.81
N GLY A 581 19.16 8.90 -12.16
CA GLY A 581 20.33 8.07 -11.89
C GLY A 581 21.19 8.62 -10.76
N ASN A 582 21.81 7.72 -9.99
CA ASN A 582 22.70 8.05 -8.86
C ASN A 582 22.11 9.04 -7.84
N GLY A 583 20.79 9.01 -7.63
CA GLY A 583 20.10 9.90 -6.68
C GLY A 583 19.71 11.27 -7.24
N ASN A 584 20.08 11.59 -8.49
CA ASN A 584 19.82 12.87 -9.15
C ASN A 584 18.85 12.73 -10.33
N ILE A 585 18.23 13.85 -10.74
CA ILE A 585 17.43 13.95 -11.97
C ILE A 585 18.08 14.95 -12.92
N LEU A 586 18.26 14.53 -14.16
CA LEU A 586 18.61 15.40 -15.27
C LEU A 586 17.38 15.59 -16.17
N GLN A 587 17.01 16.84 -16.40
CA GLN A 587 15.93 17.21 -17.30
C GLN A 587 16.50 17.46 -18.71
N VAL A 588 16.08 16.66 -19.69
CA VAL A 588 16.53 16.75 -21.08
C VAL A 588 15.33 17.01 -21.99
N GLY A 589 15.41 18.07 -22.80
CA GLY A 589 14.39 18.38 -23.81
C GLY A 589 14.52 17.51 -25.06
N ASN A 590 13.44 17.42 -25.85
CA ASN A 590 13.41 16.59 -27.06
C ASN A 590 14.49 16.99 -28.09
N ALA A 591 14.73 18.29 -28.30
CA ALA A 591 15.73 18.77 -29.27
C ALA A 591 17.16 18.27 -28.97
N SER A 592 17.56 18.26 -27.70
CA SER A 592 18.87 17.76 -27.28
C SER A 592 18.99 16.24 -27.42
N LEU A 593 17.90 15.50 -27.20
CA LEU A 593 17.86 14.05 -27.44
C LEU A 593 17.88 13.69 -28.91
N GLU A 594 17.22 14.48 -29.75
CA GLU A 594 17.25 14.29 -31.20
C GLU A 594 18.65 14.53 -31.75
N LEU A 595 19.35 15.55 -31.25
CA LEU A 595 20.78 15.77 -31.53
C LEU A 595 21.64 14.58 -31.08
N LEU A 596 21.43 14.06 -29.87
CA LEU A 596 22.12 12.87 -29.37
C LEU A 596 21.87 11.65 -30.27
N ARG A 597 20.62 11.42 -30.70
CA ARG A 597 20.27 10.30 -31.60
C ARG A 597 20.91 10.46 -32.97
N GLN A 598 20.94 11.67 -33.53
CA GLN A 598 21.60 11.94 -34.81
C GLN A 598 23.10 11.66 -34.72
N ASN A 599 23.75 12.14 -33.66
CA ASN A 599 25.19 11.90 -33.42
C ASN A 599 25.48 10.42 -33.14
N ALA A 600 24.66 9.74 -32.35
CA ALA A 600 24.78 8.30 -32.09
C ALA A 600 24.61 7.49 -33.38
N ARG A 601 23.64 7.83 -34.24
CA ARG A 601 23.47 7.18 -35.56
C ARG A 601 24.70 7.35 -36.44
N ARG A 602 25.33 8.53 -36.46
CA ARG A 602 26.60 8.77 -37.17
C ARG A 602 27.73 7.89 -36.64
N LEU A 603 27.89 7.82 -35.31
CA LEU A 603 28.88 6.96 -34.66
C LEU A 603 28.67 5.48 -35.01
N PHE A 604 27.45 4.97 -34.87
CA PHE A 604 27.14 3.57 -35.18
C PHE A 604 27.29 3.27 -36.67
N ALA A 605 26.95 4.21 -37.57
CA ALA A 605 27.19 4.06 -39.00
C ALA A 605 28.70 3.99 -39.32
N ALA A 606 29.53 4.80 -38.66
CA ALA A 606 30.98 4.75 -38.82
C ALA A 606 31.58 3.42 -38.30
N LEU A 607 31.10 2.92 -37.16
CA LEU A 607 31.51 1.63 -36.61
C LEU A 607 31.07 0.44 -37.47
N GLY A 608 29.90 0.55 -38.13
CA GLY A 608 29.34 -0.49 -39.01
C GLY A 608 29.80 -0.42 -40.47
N ALA A 609 30.66 0.53 -40.85
CA ALA A 609 31.01 0.83 -42.24
C ALA A 609 31.65 -0.36 -43.00
N ALA A 610 32.24 -1.32 -42.30
CA ALA A 610 32.87 -2.50 -42.89
C ALA A 610 31.87 -3.58 -43.34
N GLY A 611 30.61 -3.56 -42.88
CA GLY A 611 29.53 -4.46 -43.33
C GLY A 611 29.72 -5.96 -43.00
N ASN A 612 30.78 -6.33 -42.29
CA ASN A 612 31.18 -7.71 -41.98
C ASN A 612 30.77 -8.17 -40.56
N GLY A 613 29.98 -7.36 -39.84
CA GLY A 613 29.54 -7.63 -38.46
C GLY A 613 30.64 -7.56 -37.41
N LYS A 614 31.88 -7.20 -37.77
CA LYS A 614 33.03 -7.13 -36.85
C LYS A 614 33.73 -5.79 -36.94
N VAL A 615 34.04 -5.20 -35.78
CA VAL A 615 34.73 -3.91 -35.67
C VAL A 615 36.19 -4.16 -35.32
N SER A 616 37.12 -3.71 -36.16
CA SER A 616 38.56 -3.74 -35.88
C SER A 616 38.98 -2.53 -35.05
N CYS A 617 40.11 -2.64 -34.35
CA CYS A 617 40.67 -1.55 -33.54
C CYS A 617 40.86 -0.24 -34.36
N SER A 618 41.29 -0.34 -35.62
CA SER A 618 41.49 0.83 -36.49
C SER A 618 40.20 1.54 -36.90
N VAL A 619 39.11 0.79 -37.13
CA VAL A 619 37.79 1.38 -37.43
C VAL A 619 37.20 2.01 -36.17
N PHE A 620 37.40 1.36 -35.03
CA PHE A 620 36.99 1.88 -33.72
C PHE A 620 37.69 3.21 -33.39
N THR A 621 39.02 3.29 -33.50
CA THR A 621 39.74 4.55 -33.21
C THR A 621 39.33 5.67 -34.15
N ALA A 622 39.18 5.39 -35.45
CA ALA A 622 38.74 6.39 -36.43
C ALA A 622 37.32 6.92 -36.12
N ALA A 623 36.38 6.04 -35.79
CA ALA A 623 35.00 6.44 -35.46
C ALA A 623 34.90 7.28 -34.18
N PHE A 624 35.71 6.97 -33.15
CA PHE A 624 35.73 7.74 -31.90
C PHE A 624 36.49 9.07 -32.02
N LEU A 625 37.45 9.18 -32.93
CA LEU A 625 38.10 10.46 -33.26
C LEU A 625 37.17 11.41 -34.01
N ASP A 626 36.30 10.90 -34.89
CA ASP A 626 35.30 11.70 -35.62
C ASP A 626 34.16 12.18 -34.70
N SER A 627 33.95 11.50 -33.57
CA SER A 627 32.91 11.80 -32.58
C SER A 627 33.51 11.97 -31.17
N PRO A 628 34.11 13.14 -30.85
CA PRO A 628 34.85 13.34 -29.60
C PRO A 628 33.99 13.16 -28.34
N TRP A 629 32.70 13.51 -28.42
CA TRP A 629 31.74 13.28 -27.34
C TRP A 629 31.64 11.80 -26.93
N ALA A 630 31.85 10.86 -27.86
CA ALA A 630 31.71 9.42 -27.63
C ALA A 630 32.82 8.88 -26.70
N ALA A 631 33.94 9.58 -26.58
CA ALA A 631 35.01 9.22 -25.65
C ALA A 631 34.56 9.20 -24.18
N SER A 632 33.61 10.06 -23.81
CA SER A 632 33.00 10.08 -22.47
C SER A 632 32.32 8.74 -22.12
N LEU A 633 31.77 8.04 -23.11
CA LEU A 633 31.17 6.70 -22.95
C LEU A 633 32.18 5.68 -22.43
N LEU A 634 33.41 5.76 -22.93
CA LEU A 634 34.52 4.90 -22.51
C LEU A 634 35.16 5.34 -21.19
N GLY A 635 34.73 6.48 -20.63
CA GLY A 635 35.31 7.06 -19.41
C GLY A 635 36.63 7.78 -19.65
N LEU A 636 36.91 8.17 -20.89
CA LEU A 636 38.03 9.03 -21.24
C LEU A 636 37.59 10.48 -21.13
N SER A 637 38.45 11.33 -20.56
CA SER A 637 38.21 12.78 -20.48
C SER A 637 38.55 13.48 -21.81
N GLU A 638 37.91 14.60 -22.12
CA GLU A 638 38.23 15.39 -23.31
C GLU A 638 39.72 15.81 -23.36
N ALA A 639 40.32 16.09 -22.20
CA ALA A 639 41.74 16.42 -22.09
C ALA A 639 42.68 15.29 -22.56
N GLN A 640 42.24 14.03 -22.45
CA GLN A 640 43.00 12.87 -22.94
C GLN A 640 42.82 12.60 -24.44
N LEU A 641 41.84 13.23 -25.09
CA LEU A 641 41.71 13.21 -26.55
C LEU A 641 42.34 14.43 -27.21
N GLN A 642 42.45 15.55 -26.50
CA GLN A 642 43.12 16.77 -26.97
C GLN A 642 44.65 16.71 -26.84
N SER A 643 45.20 15.63 -26.25
CA SER A 643 46.65 15.34 -26.26
C SER A 643 47.14 15.06 -27.69
N SER A 644 48.44 14.79 -27.88
CA SER A 644 48.96 14.50 -29.23
C SER A 644 48.18 13.35 -29.89
N PRO A 645 47.97 13.35 -31.23
CA PRO A 645 47.10 12.37 -31.90
C PRO A 645 47.55 10.92 -31.67
N ARG A 646 48.85 10.70 -31.44
CA ARG A 646 49.40 9.38 -31.09
C ARG A 646 49.01 8.91 -29.68
N GLU A 647 48.87 9.83 -28.72
CA GLU A 647 48.45 9.50 -27.35
C GLU A 647 46.95 9.22 -27.28
N ALA A 648 46.14 9.98 -28.03
CA ALA A 648 44.70 9.75 -28.12
C ALA A 648 44.38 8.37 -28.73
N GLU A 649 45.08 7.98 -29.80
CA GLU A 649 44.99 6.63 -30.38
C GLU A 649 45.39 5.55 -29.37
N ALA A 650 46.48 5.75 -28.61
CA ALA A 650 46.91 4.77 -27.60
C ALA A 650 45.87 4.57 -26.47
N HIS A 651 45.21 5.64 -26.03
CA HIS A 651 44.13 5.56 -25.04
C HIS A 651 42.90 4.81 -25.58
N LEU A 652 42.50 5.09 -26.83
CA LEU A 652 41.37 4.40 -27.47
C LEU A 652 41.68 2.93 -27.77
N SER A 653 42.90 2.61 -28.20
CA SER A 653 43.34 1.21 -28.40
C SER A 653 43.38 0.44 -27.07
N ARG A 654 43.77 1.08 -25.97
CA ARG A 654 43.71 0.45 -24.64
C ARG A 654 42.27 0.20 -24.20
N ALA A 655 41.36 1.14 -24.45
CA ALA A 655 39.94 0.96 -24.18
C ALA A 655 39.34 -0.16 -25.04
N PHE A 656 39.72 -0.26 -26.32
CA PHE A 656 39.31 -1.35 -27.21
C PHE A 656 39.82 -2.72 -26.69
N GLY A 657 41.06 -2.79 -26.20
CA GLY A 657 41.60 -4.02 -25.61
C GLY A 657 40.89 -4.48 -24.33
N LEU A 658 40.15 -3.60 -23.63
CA LEU A 658 39.27 -3.99 -22.53
C LEU A 658 37.91 -4.53 -22.99
N LEU A 659 37.49 -4.15 -24.20
CA LEU A 659 36.25 -4.62 -24.82
C LEU A 659 36.46 -5.94 -25.57
N ASP A 660 37.64 -6.15 -26.16
CA ASP A 660 38.06 -7.39 -26.80
C ASP A 660 38.49 -8.44 -25.76
N LYS A 661 37.50 -9.12 -25.16
CA LYS A 661 37.73 -10.16 -24.15
C LYS A 661 38.43 -11.41 -24.70
N ASP A 662 38.29 -11.67 -26.00
CA ASP A 662 38.81 -12.87 -26.65
C ASP A 662 40.23 -12.65 -27.21
N GLY A 663 40.69 -11.39 -27.30
CA GLY A 663 42.04 -11.04 -27.74
C GLY A 663 42.27 -11.28 -29.23
N HIS A 664 41.20 -11.33 -30.03
CA HIS A 664 41.26 -11.62 -31.47
C HIS A 664 41.48 -10.38 -32.34
N GLY A 665 41.53 -9.18 -31.75
CA GLY A 665 41.72 -7.90 -32.44
C GLY A 665 40.47 -7.38 -33.16
N THR A 666 39.31 -8.03 -32.96
CA THR A 666 38.01 -7.65 -33.52
C THR A 666 36.90 -7.90 -32.51
N VAL A 667 35.97 -6.95 -32.36
CA VAL A 667 34.80 -7.07 -31.49
C VAL A 667 33.55 -7.21 -32.37
N ASP A 668 32.57 -8.02 -31.94
CA ASP A 668 31.28 -8.11 -32.61
C ASP A 668 30.55 -6.74 -32.59
N TYR A 669 30.05 -6.31 -33.74
CA TYR A 669 29.31 -5.06 -33.86
C TYR A 669 28.06 -5.04 -32.99
N GLU A 670 27.32 -6.14 -32.88
CA GLU A 670 26.08 -6.18 -32.07
C GLU A 670 26.39 -6.08 -30.57
N GLU A 671 27.42 -6.78 -30.11
CA GLU A 671 27.86 -6.71 -28.72
C GLU A 671 28.38 -5.31 -28.37
N LEU A 672 29.21 -4.73 -29.25
CA LEU A 672 29.71 -3.36 -29.09
C LEU A 672 28.56 -2.34 -29.10
N ALA A 673 27.61 -2.48 -30.03
CA ALA A 673 26.47 -1.58 -30.13
C ALA A 673 25.58 -1.66 -28.88
N HIS A 674 25.35 -2.86 -28.35
CA HIS A 674 24.61 -3.05 -27.11
C HIS A 674 25.35 -2.44 -25.92
N TYR A 675 26.67 -2.64 -25.81
CA TYR A 675 27.49 -2.01 -24.78
C TYR A 675 27.45 -0.48 -24.84
N LEU A 676 27.63 0.10 -26.02
CA LEU A 676 27.63 1.55 -26.21
C LEU A 676 26.25 2.17 -25.93
N ARG A 677 25.14 1.52 -26.31
CA ARG A 677 23.79 1.95 -25.93
C ARG A 677 23.58 1.94 -24.42
N GLY A 678 24.00 0.87 -23.75
CA GLY A 678 23.96 0.79 -22.28
C GLY A 678 24.83 1.86 -21.61
N ALA A 679 26.00 2.17 -22.19
CA ALA A 679 26.88 3.22 -21.72
C ALA A 679 26.29 4.62 -21.91
N ILE A 680 25.61 4.88 -23.05
CA ILE A 680 24.86 6.12 -23.28
C ILE A 680 23.79 6.29 -22.21
N ASP A 681 23.03 5.23 -21.92
CA ASP A 681 21.97 5.28 -20.91
C ASP A 681 22.53 5.45 -19.47
N MET A 682 23.69 4.90 -19.14
CA MET A 682 24.29 5.08 -17.80
C MET A 682 25.01 6.42 -17.62
N LYS A 683 25.64 6.93 -18.67
CA LYS A 683 26.45 8.15 -18.65
C LYS A 683 25.78 9.31 -19.38
N LEU A 684 24.46 9.26 -19.56
CA LEU A 684 23.70 10.29 -20.26
C LEU A 684 24.03 11.72 -19.78
N PRO A 685 24.20 11.99 -18.47
CA PRO A 685 24.59 13.33 -18.02
C PRO A 685 25.95 13.79 -18.56
N GLN A 686 26.97 12.93 -18.51
CA GLN A 686 28.33 13.23 -18.98
C GLN A 686 28.36 13.39 -20.50
N VAL A 687 27.58 12.57 -21.21
CA VAL A 687 27.45 12.62 -22.67
C VAL A 687 26.79 13.92 -23.12
N MET A 688 25.75 14.35 -22.40
CA MET A 688 25.05 15.59 -22.72
C MET A 688 25.90 16.83 -22.44
N GLU A 689 26.66 16.82 -21.34
CA GLU A 689 27.64 17.87 -21.02
C GLU A 689 28.73 17.97 -22.10
N ALA A 690 29.26 16.83 -22.56
CA ALA A 690 30.25 16.78 -23.64
C ALA A 690 29.71 17.21 -25.02
N MET A 691 28.38 17.20 -25.24
CA MET A 691 27.78 17.63 -26.50
C MET A 691 27.50 19.14 -26.56
N GLN A 692 27.32 19.82 -25.43
CA GLN A 692 26.90 21.22 -25.38
C GLN A 692 27.53 21.97 -24.19
N PRO A 693 28.56 22.81 -24.41
CA PRO A 693 29.19 23.54 -23.32
C PRO A 693 28.41 24.78 -22.79
N SER A 694 27.20 25.10 -23.27
CA SER A 694 26.57 26.42 -22.97
C SER A 694 25.15 26.46 -22.38
N ASP A 695 24.39 25.37 -22.24
CA ASP A 695 22.98 25.45 -21.78
C ASP A 695 22.60 24.54 -20.58
N PHE A 696 23.50 23.68 -20.10
CA PHE A 696 23.19 22.84 -18.93
C PHE A 696 23.34 23.63 -17.63
N LYS A 697 22.21 24.13 -17.12
CA LYS A 697 22.07 24.31 -15.67
C LYS A 697 21.99 22.92 -15.03
N THR A 698 23.14 22.29 -14.82
CA THR A 698 23.27 21.33 -13.72
C THR A 698 22.98 22.13 -12.46
N VAL A 699 21.77 22.01 -11.91
CA VAL A 699 21.44 22.58 -10.61
C VAL A 699 22.13 21.70 -9.57
N SER A 700 23.46 21.74 -9.51
CA SER A 700 24.28 21.23 -8.42
C SER A 700 24.74 22.41 -7.58
N GLY A 701 23.76 23.19 -7.08
CA GLY A 701 24.01 24.22 -6.09
C GLY A 701 23.95 23.59 -4.70
N ARG A 702 25.10 23.31 -4.11
CA ARG A 702 25.22 22.96 -2.68
C ARG A 702 24.69 24.14 -1.86
N TRP A 703 23.44 24.05 -1.39
CA TRP A 703 22.87 25.05 -0.50
C TRP A 703 23.36 24.77 0.92
N GLU A 704 24.07 25.71 1.53
CA GLU A 704 24.41 25.64 2.94
C GLU A 704 23.12 25.72 3.77
N VAL A 705 22.83 24.63 4.48
CA VAL A 705 21.71 24.53 5.42
C VAL A 705 21.96 25.49 6.59
N PRO A 706 21.15 26.55 6.80
CA PRO A 706 21.22 27.29 8.05
C PRO A 706 20.74 26.37 9.19
N PRO A 707 21.38 26.43 10.37
CA PRO A 707 21.09 25.50 11.46
C PRO A 707 19.62 25.58 11.88
N VAL A 708 19.05 24.41 12.19
CA VAL A 708 17.70 24.24 12.74
C VAL A 708 17.56 25.10 14.00
N PRO A 709 16.57 26.01 14.09
CA PRO A 709 16.34 26.74 15.32
C PRO A 709 15.78 25.79 16.38
N THR A 710 16.47 25.68 17.50
CA THR A 710 15.95 25.14 18.76
C THR A 710 14.77 25.98 19.27
N GLU A 711 13.87 25.35 20.02
CA GLU A 711 12.54 25.83 20.45
C GLU A 711 12.49 27.14 21.27
N ASP A 712 13.59 27.88 21.45
CA ASP A 712 13.66 29.01 22.39
C ASP A 712 13.52 30.42 21.75
N SER A 713 12.90 30.57 20.58
CA SER A 713 12.72 31.91 19.98
C SER A 713 11.38 32.15 19.29
N LEU A 714 10.30 32.24 20.08
CA LEU A 714 9.04 32.85 19.68
C LEU A 714 8.94 34.29 20.26
N PRO A 715 8.73 35.33 19.44
CA PRO A 715 8.39 36.67 19.95
C PRO A 715 6.91 36.73 20.34
N GLY A 716 6.65 37.19 21.56
CA GLY A 716 5.33 37.41 22.10
C GLY A 716 4.49 38.41 21.28
N GLY A 717 3.36 37.95 20.77
CA GLY A 717 2.27 38.76 20.24
C GLY A 717 1.01 38.52 21.06
N ARG A 718 0.53 39.56 21.74
CA ARG A 718 -0.67 39.57 22.59
C ARG A 718 -1.92 39.18 21.78
N LEU A 719 -2.65 38.20 22.28
CA LEU A 719 -4.09 38.05 22.04
C LEU A 719 -4.86 38.88 23.08
N PRO A 720 -5.98 39.53 22.73
CA PRO A 720 -6.72 40.38 23.66
C PRO A 720 -7.45 39.53 24.72
N GLU A 721 -7.27 39.91 25.99
CA GLU A 721 -7.93 39.35 27.15
C GLU A 721 -9.42 39.71 27.18
N GLY A 722 -10.26 38.73 27.56
CA GLY A 722 -11.69 38.91 27.81
C GLY A 722 -12.35 37.68 28.45
N SER A 723 -12.27 37.63 29.79
CA SER A 723 -13.13 36.93 30.76
C SER A 723 -13.18 35.38 30.83
N THR A 724 -12.25 34.83 31.62
CA THR A 724 -12.42 34.08 32.90
C THR A 724 -13.34 32.84 33.06
N ARG A 725 -12.71 31.81 33.66
CA ARG A 725 -13.17 30.63 34.46
C ARG A 725 -13.41 29.32 33.69
N ASP A 726 -12.88 28.15 34.06
CA ASP A 726 -12.01 27.71 35.16
C ASP A 726 -11.32 26.38 34.79
N ARG A 727 -10.19 26.14 35.44
CA ARG A 727 -9.16 25.07 35.30
C ARG A 727 -9.64 23.61 35.41
N ALA A 728 -8.95 22.72 34.69
CA ALA A 728 -8.13 21.64 35.27
C ALA A 728 -7.33 20.87 34.18
N ASP A 729 -6.13 21.37 33.85
CA ASP A 729 -5.06 20.60 33.20
C ASP A 729 -4.06 20.13 34.27
N ALA A 730 -3.67 18.86 34.21
CA ALA A 730 -2.54 18.30 34.94
C ALA A 730 -1.59 17.61 33.94
N GLU A 731 -0.45 18.26 33.74
CA GLU A 731 0.90 17.73 33.51
C GLU A 731 1.06 16.43 32.69
N TRP A 732 1.56 16.58 31.46
CA TRP A 732 2.30 15.51 30.77
C TRP A 732 3.67 16.04 30.33
N ALA A 733 4.71 15.64 31.05
CA ALA A 733 6.10 15.72 30.62
C ALA A 733 6.52 14.34 30.05
N PRO A 734 7.24 14.27 28.92
CA PRO A 734 7.73 13.00 28.39
C PRO A 734 8.96 12.57 29.19
N ARG A 735 8.89 11.43 29.89
CA ARG A 735 10.09 10.77 30.42
C ARG A 735 10.77 10.00 29.30
N GLU A 736 12.05 10.32 29.13
CA GLU A 736 13.06 9.60 28.36
C GLU A 736 12.99 8.10 28.70
N LEU A 737 12.82 7.25 27.68
CA LEU A 737 12.97 5.81 27.82
C LEU A 737 14.47 5.49 27.76
N GLU A 738 15.04 5.23 28.93
CA GLU A 738 16.32 4.56 29.06
C GLU A 738 16.28 3.18 28.40
N THR A 739 17.30 2.94 27.60
CA THR A 739 17.67 1.67 26.98
C THR A 739 18.10 0.65 28.03
N GLU A 740 17.46 -0.52 28.05
CA GLU A 740 18.14 -1.77 28.45
C GLU A 740 17.78 -2.93 27.51
N PRO A 741 18.69 -3.91 27.35
CA PRO A 741 18.68 -4.85 26.23
C PRO A 741 18.12 -6.24 26.59
N ALA A 742 17.94 -7.03 25.54
CA ALA A 742 17.82 -8.50 25.52
C ALA A 742 16.47 -9.12 25.91
N CYS A 743 15.82 -9.70 24.90
CA CYS A 743 15.25 -11.04 25.02
C CYS A 743 15.48 -11.78 23.70
N MET A 744 16.47 -12.67 23.69
CA MET A 744 16.47 -13.83 22.80
C MET A 744 15.29 -14.74 23.20
N VAL A 745 14.52 -15.15 22.18
CA VAL A 745 13.91 -16.47 21.91
C VAL A 745 12.68 -16.25 21.04
#